data_AF-A0A835YYV3-F1
#
_entry.id   AF-A0A835YYV3-F1
#
_cell.length_a   1.000
_cell.length_b   1.000
_cell.length_c   1.000
_cell.angle_alpha   90.00
_cell.angle_beta   90.00
_cell.angle_gamma   90.00
#
_symmetry.space_group_name_H-M   'P 1'
#
loop_
_entity.id
_entity.type
_entity.pdbx_description
1 polymer ?
#
loop_
_entity_poly.entity_id
_entity_poly.type
_entity_poly.pdbx_seq_one_letter_code
_entity_poly.pdbx_strand_id
1 'polypeptide(L)'
;MNGFKRPGLSVVDGGELMSASVLKKQRMCVRGDLDDVSLHLPAPVEGAPLIILGLYPGPRAATEVSRTEKEMKKLLDTGTDLAWVDLCVLSANRVNRIIDQSVTETWVDDEELIRDYFSRFVSQLEVSVDGVPCVYIAGRTCQMAFEVMINLGLLSRLAQLSSLGVYLCETGGRRFMALEGRPHPSWHLVRGGEKAARDLFVETVAMLNALSRCSRGGDVCSGSMTRHLVAAMQIDTEELLRRQEGRVFMTRLLYSNDSGRFIAEHAHLRNVKAYLPEVQEVLLKWIKRSLKTLMAILLSGAFYLNLVAFDPVLEAWHERLGEKFVTFICGGVAARLGDPAFDTALEAWHERLGEKFVTFMCNGVAARLGDPAFEAALETWQERLGAKFVTFICGGVAARLGDPAFDADLEAWLERLSAKFVTFICGGVAARLGDPTFDARLEAWHGRLGAKCVTFICDSVAARLGDPTFDAALEAWHGRLGAKFVTFICDSVVARLGEPLFDTALEVWHERLGAKFVTFFCGGVAARLGDPTFDEALEAWHERLGARLVTLMCNSVAARLGDPTFDAALEAWHERLGTRLVTFICGGIAARLGDPTFDAALEAWHDRLGAKFSTFVYGGVAARLGDPAFDTALEAWHERLGSKFITFLCDGVAARLGIPAFDAALEAWQERLGEKFATFVCDSIAARLGDPAFDAALDVWRHLLGDYFVTFAGNNSVASRLTDVTFQAVAQRWFPALGKRNFARIFALSGFATRICDTKFDRRINALLHTLVDRDLLYTHLYKYRGKKMDAL
;
A
#
# COMPACT_ATOMS: atom_id res chain seq x y z
N MET A 1 45.13 8.89 -19.85
CA MET A 1 45.18 10.31 -20.27
C MET A 1 44.34 10.47 -21.53
N ASN A 2 43.65 11.61 -21.67
CA ASN A 2 42.47 11.92 -22.50
C ASN A 2 41.16 11.38 -21.88
N GLY A 3 40.17 12.16 -21.44
CA GLY A 3 39.93 13.60 -21.49
C GLY A 3 38.42 13.84 -21.42
N PHE A 4 37.85 13.99 -20.22
CA PHE A 4 36.50 14.51 -19.99
C PHE A 4 36.56 15.42 -18.75
N LYS A 5 36.85 16.72 -18.95
CA LYS A 5 36.64 17.73 -17.91
C LYS A 5 35.22 18.27 -18.04
N ARG A 6 34.36 17.97 -17.05
CA ARG A 6 33.05 18.62 -16.89
C ARG A 6 33.21 19.91 -16.06
N PRO A 7 32.59 21.05 -16.42
CA PRO A 7 32.65 22.27 -15.61
C PRO A 7 31.73 22.16 -14.38
N GLY A 8 32.22 22.50 -13.18
CA GLY A 8 31.38 22.69 -11.99
C GLY A 8 31.83 22.03 -10.67
N LEU A 9 33.02 21.42 -10.61
CA LEU A 9 33.52 20.73 -9.39
C LEU A 9 34.36 21.67 -8.51
N SER A 10 34.06 21.73 -7.20
CA SER A 10 34.92 22.37 -6.20
C SER A 10 35.96 21.38 -5.68
N VAL A 11 37.24 21.74 -5.78
CA VAL A 11 38.38 20.94 -5.31
C VAL A 11 38.48 21.07 -3.78
N VAL A 12 38.46 19.94 -3.07
CA VAL A 12 39.01 19.82 -1.72
C VAL A 12 40.24 18.93 -1.85
N ASP A 13 41.38 19.37 -1.31
CA ASP A 13 42.71 18.78 -1.51
C ASP A 13 42.71 17.24 -1.44
N GLY A 14 42.96 16.60 -2.59
CA GLY A 14 43.12 15.14 -2.70
C GLY A 14 42.02 14.38 -3.46
N GLY A 15 41.58 14.87 -4.63
CA GLY A 15 40.87 14.06 -5.63
C GLY A 15 39.46 14.54 -6.00
N GLU A 16 39.22 14.77 -7.29
CA GLU A 16 37.91 15.08 -7.88
C GLU A 16 36.95 13.90 -7.67
N LEU A 17 36.07 13.91 -6.66
CA LEU A 17 35.12 12.79 -6.51
C LEU A 17 33.65 13.17 -6.31
N MET A 18 33.31 14.31 -5.71
CA MET A 18 31.90 14.61 -5.37
C MET A 18 31.43 15.98 -5.88
N SER A 19 30.27 16.01 -6.55
CA SER A 19 29.68 17.25 -7.05
C SER A 19 29.11 18.10 -5.90
N ALA A 20 29.07 19.43 -6.08
CA ALA A 20 28.42 20.31 -5.11
C ALA A 20 26.92 19.98 -4.94
N SER A 21 26.28 19.48 -5.99
CA SER A 21 24.89 18.97 -5.97
C SER A 21 24.77 17.76 -5.05
N VAL A 22 25.63 16.75 -5.21
CA VAL A 22 25.67 15.55 -4.36
C VAL A 22 25.90 15.94 -2.90
N LEU A 23 26.87 16.80 -2.61
CA LEU A 23 27.12 17.25 -1.22
C LEU A 23 25.91 17.98 -0.64
N LYS A 24 25.25 18.83 -1.43
CA LYS A 24 24.03 19.54 -1.00
C LYS A 24 22.92 18.56 -0.65
N LYS A 25 22.70 17.53 -1.49
CA LYS A 25 21.72 16.46 -1.23
C LYS A 25 22.08 15.67 0.03
N GLN A 26 23.35 15.32 0.22
CA GLN A 26 23.79 14.60 1.42
C GLN A 26 23.56 15.42 2.70
N ARG A 27 23.77 16.74 2.68
CA ARG A 27 23.49 17.61 3.84
C ARG A 27 22.02 17.61 4.26
N MET A 28 21.09 17.25 3.37
CA MET A 28 19.66 17.17 3.71
C MET A 28 19.32 16.04 4.69
N CYS A 29 20.19 15.04 4.84
CA CYS A 29 19.97 13.99 5.86
C CYS A 29 20.40 14.42 7.26
N VAL A 30 20.99 15.61 7.45
CA VAL A 30 21.45 16.07 8.77
C VAL A 30 20.30 16.75 9.51
N ARG A 31 19.92 16.18 10.66
CA ARG A 31 19.00 16.79 11.63
C ARG A 31 19.78 17.66 12.60
N GLY A 32 19.56 18.97 12.55
CA GLY A 32 20.21 19.94 13.44
C GLY A 32 21.32 20.71 12.76
N ASP A 33 22.37 21.04 13.52
CA ASP A 33 23.46 21.88 13.04
C ASP A 33 24.41 21.10 12.11
N LEU A 34 24.77 21.68 10.97
CA LEU A 34 25.74 21.11 10.05
C LEU A 34 27.16 21.14 10.61
N ASP A 35 27.43 21.99 11.60
CA ASP A 35 28.73 22.04 12.28
C ASP A 35 28.99 20.78 13.13
N ASP A 36 27.94 19.99 13.42
CA ASP A 36 28.03 18.71 14.12
C ASP A 36 28.38 17.51 13.21
N VAL A 37 28.53 17.73 11.91
CA VAL A 37 28.98 16.71 10.95
C VAL A 37 30.27 17.12 10.26
N SER A 38 31.09 16.12 9.94
CA SER A 38 32.30 16.28 9.14
C SER A 38 32.22 15.43 7.88
N LEU A 39 32.82 15.93 6.79
CA LEU A 39 32.96 15.17 5.56
C LEU A 39 34.04 14.10 5.75
N HIS A 40 33.69 12.84 5.53
CA HIS A 40 34.59 11.70 5.60
C HIS A 40 34.62 10.97 4.25
N LEU A 41 35.64 11.28 3.46
CA LEU A 41 35.97 10.62 2.21
C LEU A 41 37.32 9.91 2.38
N PRO A 42 37.35 8.64 2.80
CA PRO A 42 38.61 7.92 2.93
C PRO A 42 39.28 7.77 1.56
N ALA A 43 40.59 7.98 1.51
CA ALA A 43 41.37 7.66 0.32
C ALA A 43 41.30 6.15 0.04
N PRO A 44 41.36 5.72 -1.25
CA PRO A 44 41.40 4.31 -1.57
C PRO A 44 42.53 3.57 -0.85
N VAL A 45 42.22 2.47 -0.18
CA VAL A 45 43.18 1.66 0.56
C VAL A 45 43.84 0.66 -0.40
N GLU A 46 45.11 0.86 -0.69
CA GLU A 46 45.89 0.01 -1.60
C GLU A 46 45.98 -1.43 -1.06
N GLY A 47 45.71 -2.41 -1.92
CA GLY A 47 45.83 -3.82 -1.57
C GLY A 47 44.81 -4.34 -0.56
N ALA A 48 43.73 -3.60 -0.25
CA ALA A 48 42.68 -4.10 0.65
C ALA A 48 41.88 -5.24 0.01
N PRO A 49 41.92 -6.49 0.53
CA PRO A 49 41.19 -7.62 -0.07
C PRO A 49 39.68 -7.58 0.19
N LEU A 50 39.23 -6.81 1.17
CA LEU A 50 37.83 -6.67 1.57
C LEU A 50 37.37 -5.21 1.43
N ILE A 51 36.32 -4.99 0.66
CA ILE A 51 35.65 -3.71 0.50
C ILE A 51 34.27 -3.82 1.16
N ILE A 52 33.90 -2.85 1.99
CA ILE A 52 32.59 -2.76 2.63
C ILE A 52 31.84 -1.59 2.01
N LEU A 53 30.73 -1.91 1.36
CA LEU A 53 29.75 -0.94 0.86
C LEU A 53 28.77 -0.62 1.99
N GLY A 54 29.09 0.41 2.77
CA GLY A 54 28.40 0.83 3.99
C GLY A 54 27.38 1.95 3.77
N LEU A 55 26.56 2.22 4.79
CA LEU A 55 25.52 3.25 4.71
C LEU A 55 26.04 4.64 5.09
N TYR A 56 26.74 4.71 6.22
CA TYR A 56 27.36 5.93 6.72
C TYR A 56 28.57 5.58 7.60
N PRO A 57 29.56 6.48 7.67
CA PRO A 57 30.70 6.29 8.54
C PRO A 57 30.30 6.30 10.03
N GLY A 58 31.09 5.61 10.83
CA GLY A 58 30.96 5.69 12.29
C GLY A 58 31.17 7.13 12.80
N PRO A 59 30.72 7.46 14.04
CA PRO A 59 31.01 8.75 14.63
C PRO A 59 32.52 9.00 14.70
N ARG A 60 32.95 10.23 14.39
CA ARG A 60 34.37 10.66 14.35
C ARG A 60 35.26 9.90 13.37
N ALA A 61 34.70 9.30 12.32
CA ALA A 61 35.46 8.53 11.33
C ALA A 61 36.61 9.34 10.68
N ALA A 62 36.47 10.66 10.56
CA ALA A 62 37.54 11.53 10.07
C ALA A 62 38.82 11.52 10.94
N THR A 63 38.72 11.06 12.19
CA THR A 63 39.83 11.11 13.17
C THR A 63 40.10 9.78 13.86
N GLU A 64 39.16 8.83 13.85
CA GLU A 64 39.26 7.57 14.57
C GLU A 64 38.61 6.41 13.81
N VAL A 65 39.21 5.22 13.91
CA VAL A 65 38.60 3.97 13.45
C VAL A 65 37.33 3.66 14.26
N SER A 66 36.22 3.40 13.56
CA SER A 66 34.92 3.14 14.19
C SER A 66 34.95 1.90 15.09
N ARG A 67 34.07 1.85 16.11
CA ARG A 67 33.97 0.66 16.98
C ARG A 67 33.57 -0.60 16.23
N THR A 68 32.62 -0.48 15.28
CA THR A 68 32.23 -1.57 14.39
C THR A 68 33.45 -2.13 13.66
N GLU A 69 34.25 -1.25 13.06
CA GLU A 69 35.43 -1.67 12.31
C GLU A 69 36.47 -2.35 13.22
N LYS A 70 36.69 -1.82 14.44
CA LYS A 70 37.56 -2.46 15.44
C LYS A 70 37.11 -3.88 15.77
N GLU A 71 35.80 -4.11 15.91
CA GLU A 71 35.28 -5.46 16.17
C GLU A 71 35.38 -6.39 14.97
N MET A 72 35.09 -5.89 13.77
CA MET A 72 35.27 -6.67 12.54
C MET A 72 36.73 -7.10 12.41
N LYS A 73 37.69 -6.18 12.62
CA LYS A 73 39.13 -6.48 12.60
C LYS A 73 39.57 -7.51 13.64
N LYS A 74 38.89 -7.64 14.78
CA LYS A 74 39.17 -8.69 15.78
C LYS A 74 38.72 -10.08 15.35
N LEU A 75 37.65 -10.14 14.55
CA LEU A 75 37.00 -11.40 14.14
C LEU A 75 37.47 -11.87 12.75
N LEU A 76 37.98 -10.95 11.93
CA LEU A 76 38.61 -11.27 10.66
C LEU A 76 39.98 -11.95 10.89
N ASP A 77 40.38 -12.82 9.97
CA ASP A 77 41.70 -13.46 9.99
C ASP A 77 42.82 -12.39 10.00
N THR A 78 43.88 -12.64 10.76
CA THR A 78 45.04 -11.74 10.89
C THR A 78 45.58 -11.32 9.52
N GLY A 79 45.73 -10.00 9.29
CA GLY A 79 46.23 -9.43 8.03
C GLY A 79 45.17 -9.18 6.96
N THR A 80 43.88 -9.26 7.30
CA THR A 80 42.79 -8.84 6.39
C THR A 80 42.53 -7.35 6.56
N ASP A 81 43.14 -6.54 5.70
CA ASP A 81 42.80 -5.13 5.58
C ASP A 81 41.42 -4.97 4.94
N LEU A 82 40.74 -3.88 5.31
CA LEU A 82 39.41 -3.56 4.82
C LEU A 82 39.34 -2.09 4.41
N ALA A 83 38.55 -1.82 3.38
CA ALA A 83 38.21 -0.47 2.92
C ALA A 83 36.71 -0.23 3.06
N TRP A 84 36.32 0.95 3.55
CA TRP A 84 34.92 1.37 3.59
C TRP A 84 34.64 2.31 2.42
N VAL A 85 33.53 2.06 1.75
CA VAL A 85 32.92 2.99 0.80
C VAL A 85 31.49 3.19 1.28
N ASP A 86 31.20 4.37 1.83
CA ASP A 86 29.89 4.65 2.42
C ASP A 86 28.98 5.42 1.46
N LEU A 87 27.69 5.08 1.41
CA LEU A 87 26.69 5.79 0.62
C LEU A 87 26.61 7.27 1.06
N CYS A 88 26.45 7.51 2.37
CA CYS A 88 26.58 8.83 2.98
C CYS A 88 28.02 9.05 3.44
N VAL A 89 28.63 10.17 3.06
CA VAL A 89 30.01 10.52 3.44
C VAL A 89 30.07 11.49 4.62
N LEU A 90 28.95 11.78 5.26
CA LEU A 90 28.90 12.64 6.44
C LEU A 90 29.03 11.78 7.70
N SER A 91 30.00 12.13 8.54
CA SER A 91 30.26 11.51 9.85
C SER A 91 29.83 12.45 10.97
N ALA A 92 29.03 11.96 11.90
CA ALA A 92 28.65 12.74 13.08
C ALA A 92 29.82 12.88 14.07
N ASN A 93 29.96 14.06 14.68
CA ASN A 93 31.02 14.33 15.67
C ASN A 93 30.83 13.57 16.99
N ARG A 94 29.59 13.15 17.29
CA ARG A 94 29.22 12.48 18.57
C ARG A 94 28.39 11.22 18.38
N VAL A 95 27.23 11.34 17.74
CA VAL A 95 26.25 10.24 17.59
C VAL A 95 25.58 10.30 16.23
N ASN A 96 25.44 9.15 15.57
CA ASN A 96 24.83 9.08 14.24
C ASN A 96 23.30 9.30 14.24
N ARG A 97 22.69 9.64 15.39
CA ARG A 97 21.26 10.01 15.48
C ARG A 97 20.92 11.28 14.69
N ILE A 98 21.92 12.12 14.42
CA ILE A 98 21.76 13.31 13.58
C ILE A 98 21.67 12.98 12.09
N ILE A 99 22.10 11.78 11.66
CA ILE A 99 21.92 11.33 10.28
C ILE A 99 20.54 10.65 10.17
N ASP A 100 19.66 11.26 9.43
CA ASP A 100 18.31 10.80 9.16
C ASP A 100 18.32 9.63 8.17
N GLN A 101 18.18 8.41 8.72
CA GLN A 101 18.16 7.21 7.90
C GLN A 101 16.98 7.17 6.94
N SER A 102 15.82 7.74 7.30
CA SER A 102 14.66 7.76 6.41
C SER A 102 14.92 8.59 5.15
N VAL A 103 15.73 9.65 5.27
CA VAL A 103 16.18 10.45 4.11
C VAL A 103 17.21 9.66 3.30
N THR A 104 18.17 8.98 3.93
CA THR A 104 19.15 8.17 3.16
C THR A 104 18.51 7.00 2.42
N GLU A 105 17.38 6.47 2.91
CA GLU A 105 16.63 5.41 2.23
C GLU A 105 16.01 5.87 0.92
N THR A 106 15.68 7.16 0.76
CA THR A 106 15.13 7.68 -0.50
C THR A 106 16.20 7.92 -1.56
N TRP A 107 17.49 7.93 -1.19
CA TRP A 107 18.59 8.17 -2.12
C TRP A 107 18.80 7.04 -3.13
N VAL A 108 18.21 5.87 -2.88
CA VAL A 108 18.21 4.75 -3.83
C VAL A 108 17.54 5.13 -5.16
N ASP A 109 16.64 6.11 -5.13
CA ASP A 109 15.93 6.62 -6.31
C ASP A 109 16.65 7.82 -6.96
N ASP A 110 17.75 8.33 -6.37
CA ASP A 110 18.52 9.44 -6.90
C ASP A 110 19.74 8.95 -7.69
N GLU A 111 19.62 8.94 -9.02
CA GLU A 111 20.66 8.45 -9.91
C GLU A 111 22.02 9.17 -9.75
N GLU A 112 22.03 10.47 -9.39
CA GLU A 112 23.28 11.22 -9.21
C GLU A 112 24.06 10.71 -7.99
N LEU A 113 23.35 10.47 -6.88
CA LEU A 113 23.93 9.91 -5.65
C LEU A 113 24.43 8.47 -5.87
N ILE A 114 23.66 7.65 -6.61
CA ILE A 114 24.06 6.29 -6.93
C ILE A 114 25.32 6.26 -7.81
N ARG A 115 25.42 7.14 -8.80
CA ARG A 115 26.62 7.24 -9.65
C ARG A 115 27.85 7.74 -8.91
N ASP A 116 27.70 8.69 -7.97
CA ASP A 116 28.79 9.11 -7.07
C ASP A 116 29.28 7.93 -6.22
N TYR A 117 28.35 7.23 -5.57
CA TYR A 117 28.66 6.08 -4.73
C TYR A 117 29.36 4.97 -5.52
N PHE A 118 28.87 4.68 -6.72
CA PHE A 118 29.50 3.74 -7.65
C PHE A 118 30.91 4.18 -8.07
N SER A 119 31.12 5.46 -8.38
CA SER A 119 32.44 5.99 -8.77
C SER A 119 33.50 5.79 -7.67
N ARG A 120 33.12 6.05 -6.41
CA ARG A 120 33.99 5.81 -5.25
C ARG A 120 34.27 4.32 -5.04
N PHE A 121 33.26 3.47 -5.25
CA PHE A 121 33.43 2.02 -5.22
C PHE A 121 34.42 1.52 -6.29
N VAL A 122 34.29 1.97 -7.54
CA VAL A 122 35.22 1.60 -8.63
C VAL A 122 36.63 2.08 -8.32
N SER A 123 36.79 3.30 -7.82
CA SER A 123 38.11 3.84 -7.43
C SER A 123 38.80 2.96 -6.39
N GLN A 124 38.05 2.43 -5.41
CA GLN A 124 38.56 1.48 -4.44
C GLN A 124 38.86 0.10 -5.04
N LEU A 125 38.05 -0.33 -6.02
CA LEU A 125 38.22 -1.61 -6.70
C LEU A 125 39.50 -1.66 -7.55
N GLU A 126 39.88 -0.54 -8.16
CA GLU A 126 41.07 -0.38 -8.99
C GLU A 126 42.39 -0.50 -8.22
N VAL A 127 42.42 -0.05 -6.96
CA VAL A 127 43.62 -0.12 -6.10
C VAL A 127 43.66 -1.35 -5.19
N SER A 128 42.66 -2.22 -5.29
CA SER A 128 42.56 -3.44 -4.48
C SER A 128 43.55 -4.52 -4.94
N VAL A 129 43.65 -5.62 -4.18
CA VAL A 129 44.61 -6.72 -4.41
C VAL A 129 44.69 -7.22 -5.85
N ASP A 130 45.86 -7.72 -6.25
CA ASP A 130 46.05 -8.49 -7.47
C ASP A 130 45.30 -9.83 -7.36
N GLY A 131 44.02 -9.82 -7.73
CA GLY A 131 43.09 -10.94 -7.58
C GLY A 131 41.64 -10.52 -7.76
N VAL A 132 40.72 -11.35 -7.25
CA VAL A 132 39.27 -11.05 -7.25
C VAL A 132 38.90 -10.54 -5.85
N PRO A 133 38.73 -9.22 -5.66
CA PRO A 133 38.42 -8.66 -4.34
C PRO A 133 37.05 -9.09 -3.82
N CYS A 134 36.90 -9.08 -2.50
CA CYS A 134 35.64 -9.34 -1.82
C CYS A 134 34.93 -8.02 -1.51
N VAL A 135 33.64 -7.93 -1.84
CA VAL A 135 32.78 -6.76 -1.62
C VAL A 135 31.61 -7.18 -0.74
N TYR A 136 31.46 -6.56 0.43
CA TYR A 136 30.35 -6.79 1.33
C TYR A 136 29.35 -5.64 1.24
N ILE A 137 28.12 -5.94 0.83
CA ILE A 137 27.06 -4.95 0.67
C ILE A 137 26.21 -4.90 1.95
N ALA A 138 26.57 -3.96 2.83
CA ALA A 138 26.17 -3.94 4.22
C ALA A 138 24.83 -3.24 4.45
N GLY A 139 23.77 -4.02 4.72
CA GLY A 139 22.44 -3.49 5.05
C GLY A 139 21.53 -3.26 3.85
N ARG A 140 20.24 -3.02 4.15
CA ARG A 140 19.16 -2.97 3.13
C ARG A 140 19.37 -1.86 2.12
N THR A 141 19.62 -0.63 2.58
CA THR A 141 19.77 0.55 1.71
C THR A 141 20.92 0.38 0.72
N CYS A 142 22.07 -0.13 1.18
CA CYS A 142 23.23 -0.37 0.32
C CYS A 142 22.96 -1.50 -0.70
N GLN A 143 22.16 -2.52 -0.33
CA GLN A 143 21.74 -3.57 -1.26
C GLN A 143 20.78 -3.05 -2.32
N MET A 144 19.85 -2.17 -1.95
CA MET A 144 18.97 -1.49 -2.91
C MET A 144 19.79 -0.62 -3.87
N ALA A 145 20.71 0.19 -3.35
CA ALA A 145 21.62 1.00 -4.16
C ALA A 145 22.45 0.13 -5.13
N PHE A 146 22.96 -1.01 -4.67
CA PHE A 146 23.71 -1.95 -5.51
C PHE A 146 22.83 -2.58 -6.61
N GLU A 147 21.55 -2.88 -6.33
CA GLU A 147 20.60 -3.35 -7.36
C GLU A 147 20.32 -2.26 -8.39
N VAL A 148 20.19 -1.00 -7.97
CA VAL A 148 20.04 0.14 -8.88
C VAL A 148 21.26 0.28 -9.78
N MET A 149 22.48 0.09 -9.26
CA MET A 149 23.70 0.08 -10.09
C MET A 149 23.64 -1.00 -11.19
N ILE A 150 23.09 -2.18 -10.89
CA ILE A 150 22.90 -3.26 -11.87
C ILE A 150 21.86 -2.85 -12.91
N ASN A 151 20.72 -2.31 -12.48
CA ASN A 151 19.65 -1.88 -13.38
C ASN A 151 20.08 -0.73 -14.30
N LEU A 152 20.98 0.15 -13.83
CA LEU A 152 21.62 1.20 -14.62
C LEU A 152 22.72 0.70 -15.56
N GLY A 153 23.05 -0.60 -15.53
CA GLY A 153 24.11 -1.21 -16.35
C GLY A 153 25.53 -0.81 -15.93
N LEU A 154 25.72 -0.32 -14.69
CA LEU A 154 27.05 0.06 -14.17
C LEU A 154 27.91 -1.15 -13.81
N LEU A 155 27.26 -2.25 -13.43
CA LEU A 155 27.89 -3.53 -13.15
C LEU A 155 26.93 -4.69 -13.46
N SER A 156 27.46 -5.90 -13.60
CA SER A 156 26.68 -7.10 -13.89
C SER A 156 27.00 -8.25 -12.93
N ARG A 157 26.00 -9.10 -12.67
CA ARG A 157 26.20 -10.40 -11.99
C ARG A 157 26.51 -11.44 -13.04
N LEU A 158 27.66 -12.11 -12.91
CA LEU A 158 28.10 -13.15 -13.85
C LEU A 158 27.63 -14.54 -13.42
N ALA A 159 27.77 -14.85 -12.12
CA ALA A 159 27.42 -16.16 -11.58
C ALA A 159 27.07 -16.09 -10.10
N GLN A 160 26.25 -17.02 -9.63
CA GLN A 160 26.04 -17.25 -8.21
C GLN A 160 27.01 -18.32 -7.72
N LEU A 161 27.90 -17.96 -6.80
CA LEU A 161 28.90 -18.88 -6.25
C LEU A 161 28.35 -19.70 -5.08
N SER A 162 27.36 -19.15 -4.35
CA SER A 162 26.65 -19.81 -3.26
C SER A 162 25.23 -19.23 -3.07
N SER A 163 24.26 -20.08 -2.75
CA SER A 163 22.91 -19.63 -2.35
C SER A 163 22.87 -18.93 -0.98
N LEU A 164 24.01 -18.85 -0.28
CA LEU A 164 24.18 -17.98 0.89
C LEU A 164 24.29 -16.48 0.55
N GLY A 165 24.15 -16.09 -0.72
CA GLY A 165 24.18 -14.71 -1.18
C GLY A 165 25.56 -14.27 -1.68
N VAL A 166 26.34 -15.20 -2.24
CA VAL A 166 27.67 -14.90 -2.80
C VAL A 166 27.58 -14.93 -4.33
N TYR A 167 27.96 -13.82 -4.95
CA TYR A 167 27.92 -13.65 -6.41
C TYR A 167 29.30 -13.29 -6.95
N LEU A 168 29.60 -13.74 -8.16
CA LEU A 168 30.69 -13.21 -8.97
C LEU A 168 30.10 -12.09 -9.83
N CYS A 169 30.67 -10.89 -9.72
CA CYS A 169 30.23 -9.70 -10.41
C CYS A 169 31.36 -9.11 -11.25
N GLU A 170 31.01 -8.24 -12.19
CA GLU A 170 31.97 -7.55 -13.06
C GLU A 170 31.55 -6.10 -13.30
N THR A 171 32.55 -5.21 -13.34
CA THR A 171 32.40 -3.83 -13.80
C THR A 171 33.69 -3.39 -14.49
N GLY A 172 33.60 -2.75 -15.66
CA GLY A 172 34.78 -2.28 -16.39
C GLY A 172 35.83 -3.35 -16.71
N GLY A 173 35.44 -4.62 -16.84
CA GLY A 173 36.37 -5.76 -17.02
C GLY A 173 37.01 -6.29 -15.73
N ARG A 174 36.76 -5.65 -14.57
CA ARG A 174 37.25 -6.06 -13.26
C ARG A 174 36.21 -6.93 -12.56
N ARG A 175 36.62 -8.14 -12.20
CA ARG A 175 35.77 -9.10 -11.47
C ARG A 175 35.93 -8.97 -9.97
N PHE A 176 34.84 -9.17 -9.23
CA PHE A 176 34.83 -9.18 -7.77
C PHE A 176 33.77 -10.15 -7.21
N MET A 177 33.95 -10.60 -5.98
CA MET A 177 32.95 -11.40 -5.27
C MET A 177 32.09 -10.49 -4.40
N ALA A 178 30.77 -10.51 -4.57
CA ALA A 178 29.83 -9.74 -3.76
C ALA A 178 29.13 -10.63 -2.74
N LEU A 179 29.11 -10.21 -1.47
CA LEU A 179 28.27 -10.76 -0.40
C LEU A 179 27.06 -9.86 -0.18
N GLU A 180 25.89 -10.40 -0.49
CA GLU A 180 24.59 -9.72 -0.39
C GLU A 180 23.70 -10.33 0.71
N GLY A 181 22.58 -9.66 1.02
CA GLY A 181 21.54 -10.22 1.89
C GLY A 181 21.94 -10.32 3.37
N ARG A 182 22.89 -9.51 3.84
CA ARG A 182 23.33 -9.47 5.24
C ARG A 182 23.09 -8.08 5.84
N PRO A 183 22.75 -7.97 7.15
CA PRO A 183 22.45 -6.67 7.77
C PRO A 183 23.70 -5.79 7.81
N HIS A 184 23.56 -4.49 8.08
CA HIS A 184 24.73 -3.64 8.32
C HIS A 184 25.43 -4.06 9.62
N PRO A 185 26.76 -4.22 9.67
CA PRO A 185 27.45 -4.50 10.92
C PRO A 185 27.37 -3.23 11.78
N SER A 186 26.56 -3.21 12.82
CA SER A 186 26.49 -2.07 13.74
C SER A 186 26.85 -2.52 15.15
N TRP A 187 27.57 -1.67 15.90
CA TRP A 187 27.95 -1.96 17.28
C TRP A 187 26.73 -2.29 18.18
N HIS A 188 25.55 -1.76 17.86
CA HIS A 188 24.31 -2.08 18.57
C HIS A 188 23.86 -3.53 18.36
N LEU A 189 24.05 -4.10 17.17
CA LEU A 189 23.79 -5.52 16.91
C LEU A 189 24.76 -6.43 17.66
N VAL A 190 26.00 -5.96 17.90
CA VAL A 190 27.01 -6.69 18.67
C VAL A 190 26.74 -6.63 20.18
N ARG A 191 26.17 -5.52 20.68
CA ARG A 191 25.92 -5.28 22.12
C ARG A 191 24.51 -5.63 22.60
N GLY A 192 23.53 -5.71 21.70
CA GLY A 192 22.09 -5.71 22.00
C GLY A 192 21.51 -6.89 22.78
N GLY A 193 22.34 -7.84 23.26
CA GLY A 193 21.88 -8.99 24.05
C GLY A 193 21.07 -10.04 23.27
N GLU A 194 20.52 -9.68 22.11
CA GLU A 194 19.76 -10.58 21.26
C GLU A 194 20.69 -11.58 20.55
N LYS A 195 20.69 -12.82 21.05
CA LYS A 195 21.56 -13.90 20.57
C LYS A 195 21.51 -14.08 19.04
N ALA A 196 20.33 -13.96 18.44
CA ALA A 196 20.14 -14.12 17.00
C ALA A 196 20.91 -13.07 16.16
N ALA A 197 20.92 -11.81 16.58
CA ALA A 197 21.67 -10.75 15.90
C ALA A 197 23.18 -10.98 15.99
N ARG A 198 23.65 -11.45 17.16
CA ARG A 198 25.06 -11.80 17.37
C ARG A 198 25.48 -13.00 16.54
N ASP A 199 24.67 -14.06 16.51
CA ASP A 199 24.93 -15.26 15.72
C ASP A 199 25.00 -14.93 14.22
N LEU A 200 24.09 -14.08 13.72
CA LEU A 200 24.09 -13.60 12.33
C LEU A 200 25.33 -12.76 11.99
N PHE A 201 25.79 -11.93 12.93
CA PHE A 201 27.02 -11.15 12.75
C PHE A 201 28.25 -12.07 12.68
N VAL A 202 28.36 -13.05 13.60
CA VAL A 202 29.44 -14.04 13.58
C VAL A 202 29.43 -14.86 12.29
N GLU A 203 28.25 -15.31 11.83
CA GLU A 203 28.10 -16.01 10.55
C GLU A 203 28.58 -15.14 9.38
N THR A 204 28.20 -13.86 9.37
CA THR A 204 28.62 -12.90 8.32
C THR A 204 30.14 -12.76 8.30
N VAL A 205 30.79 -12.59 9.46
CA VAL A 205 32.26 -12.49 9.51
C VAL A 205 32.95 -13.79 9.06
N ALA A 206 32.41 -14.96 9.44
CA ALA A 206 32.91 -16.24 8.93
C ALA A 206 32.84 -16.32 7.40
N MET A 207 31.76 -15.84 6.79
CA MET A 207 31.66 -15.75 5.33
C MET A 207 32.70 -14.78 4.72
N LEU A 208 32.93 -13.63 5.36
CA LEU A 208 33.95 -12.67 4.90
C LEU A 208 35.37 -13.28 4.97
N ASN A 209 35.68 -14.06 6.01
CA ASN A 209 36.94 -14.81 6.09
C ASN A 209 37.06 -15.84 4.97
N ALA A 210 35.98 -16.59 4.68
CA ALA A 210 35.97 -17.52 3.57
C ALA A 210 36.22 -16.82 2.21
N LEU A 211 35.54 -15.69 1.98
CA LEU A 211 35.70 -14.90 0.76
C LEU A 211 37.11 -14.31 0.62
N SER A 212 37.69 -13.83 1.72
CA SER A 212 39.06 -13.31 1.74
C SER A 212 40.08 -14.40 1.39
N ARG A 213 39.90 -15.63 1.89
CA ARG A 213 40.75 -16.77 1.54
C ARG A 213 40.62 -17.14 0.06
N CYS A 214 39.40 -17.17 -0.49
CA CYS A 214 39.17 -17.35 -1.93
C CYS A 214 39.85 -16.27 -2.77
N SER A 215 39.76 -15.01 -2.34
CA SER A 215 40.33 -13.85 -3.02
C SER A 215 41.85 -13.98 -3.19
N ARG A 216 42.56 -14.38 -2.12
CA ARG A 216 44.02 -14.59 -2.14
C ARG A 216 44.46 -15.82 -2.94
N GLY A 217 43.61 -16.84 -3.03
CA GLY A 217 43.93 -18.10 -3.71
C GLY A 217 43.75 -18.08 -5.22
N GLY A 218 43.09 -17.06 -5.79
CA GLY A 218 42.84 -16.91 -7.23
C GLY A 218 41.81 -17.91 -7.83
N ASP A 219 41.47 -18.99 -7.11
CA ASP A 219 40.45 -19.97 -7.50
C ASP A 219 39.05 -19.53 -7.04
N VAL A 220 38.38 -18.77 -7.89
CA VAL A 220 37.00 -18.28 -7.67
C VAL A 220 36.00 -19.17 -8.42
N CYS A 221 35.75 -20.34 -7.84
CA CYS A 221 34.68 -21.24 -8.27
C CYS A 221 33.80 -21.67 -7.08
N SER A 222 32.60 -22.20 -7.36
CA SER A 222 31.68 -22.65 -6.31
C SER A 222 32.26 -23.74 -5.41
N GLY A 223 33.08 -24.65 -5.95
CA GLY A 223 33.76 -25.70 -5.17
C GLY A 223 34.79 -25.14 -4.19
N SER A 224 35.62 -24.20 -4.62
CA SER A 224 36.57 -23.49 -3.76
C SER A 224 35.83 -22.72 -2.64
N MET A 225 34.79 -21.97 -3.02
CA MET A 225 33.94 -21.23 -2.09
C MET A 225 33.34 -22.13 -1.00
N THR A 226 32.81 -23.28 -1.39
CA THR A 226 32.23 -24.27 -0.48
C THR A 226 33.28 -24.75 0.54
N ARG A 227 34.48 -25.12 0.09
CA ARG A 227 35.58 -25.56 0.99
C ARG A 227 35.94 -24.48 2.01
N HIS A 228 36.05 -23.23 1.57
CA HIS A 228 36.42 -22.12 2.46
C HIS A 228 35.29 -21.75 3.44
N LEU A 229 34.02 -21.81 3.01
CA LEU A 229 32.87 -21.60 3.89
C LEU A 229 32.78 -22.69 4.97
N VAL A 230 32.93 -23.97 4.61
CA VAL A 230 33.01 -25.10 5.55
C VAL A 230 34.07 -24.85 6.63
N ALA A 231 35.28 -24.49 6.20
CA ALA A 231 36.39 -24.22 7.12
C ALA A 231 36.16 -23.00 8.02
N ALA A 232 35.59 -21.91 7.48
CA ALA A 232 35.38 -20.68 8.25
C ALA A 232 34.18 -20.76 9.21
N MET A 233 33.12 -21.48 8.82
CA MET A 233 31.91 -21.64 9.62
C MET A 233 31.99 -22.82 10.61
N GLN A 234 33.06 -23.63 10.54
CA GLN A 234 33.25 -24.82 11.37
C GLN A 234 32.07 -25.81 11.28
N ILE A 235 31.55 -26.00 10.07
CA ILE A 235 30.50 -26.97 9.75
C ILE A 235 31.04 -27.96 8.73
N ASP A 236 30.43 -29.14 8.61
CA ASP A 236 30.77 -30.06 7.53
C ASP A 236 30.17 -29.61 6.18
N THR A 237 30.64 -30.22 5.10
CA THR A 237 30.17 -29.89 3.74
C THR A 237 28.70 -30.23 3.52
N GLU A 238 28.20 -31.30 4.13
CA GLU A 238 26.82 -31.76 3.98
C GLU A 238 25.83 -30.79 4.64
N GLU A 239 26.15 -30.27 5.82
CA GLU A 239 25.39 -29.22 6.51
C GLU A 239 25.36 -27.92 5.70
N LEU A 240 26.48 -27.50 5.10
CA LEU A 240 26.50 -26.32 4.24
C LEU A 240 25.60 -26.50 3.01
N LEU A 241 25.70 -27.66 2.34
CA LEU A 241 24.87 -27.99 1.17
C LEU A 241 23.39 -28.04 1.56
N ARG A 242 23.04 -28.69 2.67
CA ARG A 242 21.67 -28.71 3.20
C ARG A 242 21.14 -27.29 3.45
N ARG A 243 21.92 -26.40 4.06
CA ARG A 243 21.53 -24.99 4.25
C ARG A 243 21.29 -24.26 2.92
N GLN A 244 22.13 -24.53 1.93
CA GLN A 244 21.98 -23.96 0.60
C GLN A 244 20.71 -24.45 -0.09
N GLU A 245 20.43 -25.75 -0.01
CA GLU A 245 19.21 -26.39 -0.51
C GLU A 245 17.95 -25.88 0.20
N GLY A 246 18.02 -25.67 1.52
CA GLY A 246 16.92 -25.09 2.30
C GLY A 246 16.52 -23.69 1.82
N ARG A 247 17.48 -22.85 1.40
CA ARG A 247 17.18 -21.53 0.82
C ARG A 247 16.53 -21.66 -0.56
N VAL A 248 17.06 -22.52 -1.41
CA VAL A 248 16.47 -22.81 -2.74
C VAL A 248 15.05 -23.35 -2.59
N PHE A 249 14.83 -24.25 -1.64
CA PHE A 249 13.51 -24.76 -1.29
C PHE A 249 12.55 -23.63 -0.91
N MET A 250 12.97 -22.71 -0.03
CA MET A 250 12.13 -21.57 0.37
C MET A 250 11.78 -20.66 -0.80
N THR A 251 12.74 -20.30 -1.65
CA THR A 251 12.45 -19.39 -2.78
C THR A 251 11.63 -20.08 -3.86
N ARG A 252 11.80 -21.38 -4.05
CA ARG A 252 10.95 -22.19 -4.93
C ARG A 252 9.52 -22.22 -4.39
N LEU A 253 9.38 -22.43 -3.10
CA LEU A 253 8.08 -22.50 -2.42
C LEU A 253 7.33 -21.16 -2.49
N LEU A 254 8.01 -20.05 -2.26
CA LEU A 254 7.38 -18.73 -2.13
C LEU A 254 7.27 -17.95 -3.44
N TYR A 255 8.21 -18.14 -4.36
CA TYR A 255 8.35 -17.32 -5.57
C TYR A 255 8.49 -18.13 -6.86
N SER A 256 8.40 -19.46 -6.80
CA SER A 256 8.66 -20.35 -7.94
C SER A 256 10.03 -20.11 -8.58
N ASN A 257 11.05 -19.80 -7.77
CA ASN A 257 12.41 -19.56 -8.25
C ASN A 257 13.47 -20.37 -7.49
N ASP A 258 14.49 -20.85 -8.20
CA ASP A 258 15.54 -21.70 -7.64
C ASP A 258 16.79 -20.92 -7.23
N SER A 259 16.69 -19.60 -7.08
CA SER A 259 17.84 -18.73 -6.85
C SER A 259 18.36 -18.76 -5.42
N GLY A 260 17.53 -19.15 -4.45
CA GLY A 260 17.82 -18.95 -3.02
C GLY A 260 17.88 -17.46 -2.60
N ARG A 261 17.52 -16.54 -3.50
CA ARG A 261 17.45 -15.09 -3.26
C ARG A 261 16.03 -14.69 -2.85
N PHE A 262 15.94 -14.03 -1.70
CA PHE A 262 14.71 -13.39 -1.23
C PHE A 262 14.65 -11.95 -1.71
N ILE A 263 13.45 -11.44 -1.98
CA ILE A 263 13.24 -9.99 -2.15
C ILE A 263 13.54 -9.26 -0.84
N ALA A 264 13.81 -7.95 -0.91
CA ALA A 264 14.30 -7.17 0.22
C ALA A 264 13.38 -7.23 1.45
N GLU A 265 12.06 -7.20 1.23
CA GLU A 265 11.01 -7.27 2.25
C GLU A 265 11.02 -8.61 2.99
N HIS A 266 11.44 -9.68 2.31
CA HIS A 266 11.43 -11.05 2.80
C HIS A 266 12.83 -11.56 3.18
N ALA A 267 13.83 -10.67 3.21
CA ALA A 267 15.22 -11.06 3.40
C ALA A 267 15.47 -11.79 4.74
N HIS A 268 14.66 -11.53 5.76
CA HIS A 268 14.73 -12.20 7.06
C HIS A 268 14.39 -13.70 6.99
N LEU A 269 13.61 -14.14 5.99
CA LEU A 269 13.22 -15.54 5.82
C LEU A 269 14.39 -16.48 5.48
N ARG A 270 15.55 -15.93 5.12
CA ARG A 270 16.81 -16.70 4.97
C ARG A 270 17.25 -17.42 6.24
N ASN A 271 16.71 -17.00 7.39
CA ASN A 271 17.00 -17.57 8.71
C ASN A 271 16.06 -18.74 9.04
N VAL A 272 15.02 -18.98 8.23
CA VAL A 272 14.19 -20.18 8.36
C VAL A 272 15.07 -21.39 8.11
N LYS A 273 15.10 -22.33 9.05
CA LYS A 273 15.88 -23.57 8.95
C LYS A 273 15.20 -24.58 8.02
N ALA A 274 14.85 -24.16 6.81
CA ALA A 274 14.15 -24.98 5.82
C ALA A 274 15.01 -26.12 5.25
N TYR A 275 16.24 -26.29 5.72
CA TYR A 275 17.07 -27.48 5.47
C TYR A 275 16.72 -28.65 6.39
N LEU A 276 15.96 -28.40 7.46
CA LEU A 276 15.45 -29.42 8.36
C LEU A 276 14.15 -30.01 7.78
N PRO A 277 14.04 -31.35 7.61
CA PRO A 277 12.86 -32.00 7.04
C PRO A 277 11.55 -31.63 7.75
N GLU A 278 11.57 -31.56 9.08
CA GLU A 278 10.42 -31.19 9.91
C GLU A 278 9.94 -29.75 9.65
N VAL A 279 10.85 -28.82 9.34
CA VAL A 279 10.49 -27.45 8.96
C VAL A 279 9.88 -27.43 7.56
N GLN A 280 10.42 -28.22 6.62
CA GLN A 280 9.86 -28.33 5.27
C GLN A 280 8.44 -28.91 5.31
N GLU A 281 8.18 -29.91 6.16
CA GLU A 281 6.85 -30.49 6.32
C GLU A 281 5.83 -29.45 6.78
N VAL A 282 6.17 -28.64 7.79
CA VAL A 282 5.33 -27.54 8.27
C VAL A 282 5.08 -26.52 7.17
N LEU A 283 6.12 -26.09 6.44
CA LEU A 283 5.99 -25.14 5.34
C LEU A 283 5.09 -25.68 4.21
N LEU A 284 5.26 -26.96 3.83
CA LEU A 284 4.44 -27.64 2.83
C LEU A 284 3.00 -27.86 3.31
N LYS A 285 2.77 -27.99 4.61
CA LYS A 285 1.44 -28.06 5.18
C LYS A 285 0.72 -26.71 5.07
N TRP A 286 1.38 -25.62 5.43
CA TRP A 286 0.79 -24.29 5.40
C TRP A 286 0.63 -23.73 3.97
N ILE A 287 1.54 -24.02 3.03
CA ILE A 287 1.36 -23.66 1.61
C ILE A 287 0.14 -24.35 0.99
N LYS A 288 -0.12 -25.62 1.36
CA LYS A 288 -1.28 -26.38 0.88
C LYS A 288 -2.60 -25.77 1.35
N ARG A 289 -2.61 -25.08 2.50
CA ARG A 289 -3.76 -24.31 2.97
C ARG A 289 -3.92 -23.04 2.13
N SER A 290 -2.91 -22.17 2.12
CA SER A 290 -2.77 -21.09 1.12
C SER A 290 -1.41 -20.39 1.25
N LEU A 291 -0.89 -19.82 0.14
CA LEU A 291 0.29 -18.95 0.19
C LEU A 291 0.07 -17.73 1.07
N LYS A 292 -1.15 -17.16 1.07
CA LYS A 292 -1.49 -15.98 1.90
C LYS A 292 -1.36 -16.29 3.39
N THR A 293 -1.82 -17.47 3.83
CA THR A 293 -1.71 -17.93 5.22
C THR A 293 -0.26 -18.17 5.61
N LEU A 294 0.51 -18.86 4.76
CA LEU A 294 1.94 -19.09 5.00
C LEU A 294 2.69 -17.75 5.13
N MET A 295 2.45 -16.81 4.22
CA MET A 295 3.09 -15.48 4.26
C MET A 295 2.70 -14.71 5.53
N ALA A 296 1.45 -14.79 5.99
CA ALA A 296 1.04 -14.17 7.25
C ALA A 296 1.80 -14.74 8.45
N ILE A 297 2.01 -16.06 8.50
CA ILE A 297 2.80 -16.69 9.58
C ILE A 297 4.28 -16.26 9.50
N LEU A 298 4.86 -16.31 8.29
CA LEU A 298 6.28 -16.05 8.08
C LEU A 298 6.66 -14.58 8.30
N LEU A 299 5.77 -13.64 7.96
CA LEU A 299 6.02 -12.21 8.07
C LEU A 299 5.57 -11.60 9.41
N SER A 300 4.82 -12.35 10.22
CA SER A 300 4.37 -11.87 11.53
C SER A 300 5.33 -12.27 12.63
N GLY A 301 6.12 -11.30 13.09
CA GLY A 301 6.98 -11.45 14.27
C GLY A 301 8.07 -12.51 14.10
N ALA A 302 8.21 -13.38 15.09
CA ALA A 302 9.35 -14.30 15.22
C ALA A 302 9.01 -15.78 14.93
N PHE A 303 7.79 -16.11 14.48
CA PHE A 303 7.38 -17.50 14.24
C PHE A 303 8.32 -18.26 13.30
N TYR A 304 8.81 -17.58 12.26
CA TYR A 304 9.73 -18.14 11.27
C TYR A 304 11.03 -18.71 11.87
N LEU A 305 11.41 -18.28 13.09
CA LEU A 305 12.60 -18.79 13.79
C LEU A 305 12.38 -20.16 14.44
N ASN A 306 11.13 -20.53 14.74
CA ASN A 306 10.80 -21.81 15.39
C ASN A 306 9.42 -22.35 14.96
N LEU A 307 9.22 -22.47 13.64
CA LEU A 307 7.93 -22.87 13.06
C LEU A 307 7.39 -24.17 13.63
N VAL A 308 8.25 -25.18 13.84
CA VAL A 308 7.84 -26.50 14.33
C VAL A 308 7.24 -26.40 15.74
N ALA A 309 7.78 -25.56 16.62
CA ALA A 309 7.23 -25.41 17.97
C ALA A 309 5.88 -24.69 17.99
N PHE A 310 5.68 -23.72 17.10
CA PHE A 310 4.43 -22.96 17.02
C PHE A 310 3.34 -23.64 16.20
N ASP A 311 3.70 -24.59 15.35
CA ASP A 311 2.81 -25.24 14.40
C ASP A 311 1.51 -25.80 15.03
N PRO A 312 1.54 -26.54 16.16
CA PRO A 312 0.30 -27.02 16.79
C PRO A 312 -0.64 -25.90 17.23
N VAL A 313 -0.09 -24.80 17.77
CA VAL A 313 -0.90 -23.66 18.25
C VAL A 313 -1.45 -22.86 17.06
N LEU A 314 -0.64 -22.66 16.02
CA LEU A 314 -1.08 -22.02 14.78
C LEU A 314 -2.20 -22.81 14.12
N GLU A 315 -2.11 -24.15 14.10
CA GLU A 315 -3.17 -25.01 13.56
C GLU A 315 -4.47 -24.88 14.33
N ALA A 316 -4.41 -24.94 15.66
CA ALA A 316 -5.59 -24.78 16.51
C ALA A 316 -6.29 -23.44 16.24
N TRP A 317 -5.54 -22.35 16.12
CA TRP A 317 -6.12 -21.04 15.82
C TRP A 317 -6.63 -20.91 14.38
N HIS A 318 -5.95 -21.51 13.40
CA HIS A 318 -6.44 -21.52 12.03
C HIS A 318 -7.73 -22.32 11.89
N GLU A 319 -7.87 -23.45 12.56
CA GLU A 319 -9.10 -24.25 12.57
C GLU A 319 -10.28 -23.48 13.17
N ARG A 320 -10.02 -22.69 14.22
CA ARG A 320 -11.03 -21.83 14.86
C ARG A 320 -11.44 -20.64 13.98
N LEU A 321 -10.48 -19.99 13.32
CA LEU A 321 -10.71 -18.69 12.66
C LEU A 321 -10.89 -18.77 11.13
N GLY A 322 -10.51 -19.88 10.50
CA GLY A 322 -10.55 -20.04 9.04
C GLY A 322 -9.80 -18.92 8.32
N GLU A 323 -10.43 -18.30 7.33
CA GLU A 323 -9.81 -17.21 6.53
C GLU A 323 -9.43 -15.98 7.36
N LYS A 324 -10.13 -15.72 8.47
CA LYS A 324 -9.86 -14.57 9.36
C LYS A 324 -8.54 -14.74 10.14
N PHE A 325 -7.94 -15.93 10.12
CA PHE A 325 -6.64 -16.19 10.72
C PHE A 325 -5.55 -15.26 10.18
N VAL A 326 -5.57 -14.96 8.87
CA VAL A 326 -4.57 -14.07 8.24
C VAL A 326 -4.60 -12.66 8.84
N THR A 327 -5.78 -12.14 9.13
CA THR A 327 -5.95 -10.83 9.76
C THR A 327 -5.65 -10.85 11.26
N PHE A 328 -5.82 -12.01 11.90
CA PHE A 328 -5.59 -12.19 13.32
C PHE A 328 -4.09 -12.25 13.69
N ILE A 329 -3.29 -12.94 12.88
CA ILE A 329 -1.85 -13.11 13.11
C ILE A 329 -1.10 -11.82 12.79
N CYS A 330 -1.12 -10.89 13.75
CA CYS A 330 -0.33 -9.65 13.75
C CYS A 330 0.98 -9.82 14.54
N GLY A 331 1.88 -8.84 14.43
CA GLY A 331 3.19 -8.88 15.12
C GLY A 331 3.07 -9.00 16.65
N GLY A 332 2.05 -8.38 17.26
CA GLY A 332 1.80 -8.48 18.70
C GLY A 332 1.36 -9.88 19.13
N VAL A 333 0.46 -10.52 18.36
CA VAL A 333 0.08 -11.92 18.61
C VAL A 333 1.29 -12.82 18.44
N ALA A 334 2.08 -12.60 17.38
CA ALA A 334 3.26 -13.40 17.11
C ALA A 334 4.35 -13.34 18.18
N ALA A 335 4.45 -12.22 18.89
CA ALA A 335 5.41 -12.05 19.97
C ALA A 335 4.99 -12.76 21.28
N ARG A 336 3.70 -13.10 21.43
CA ARG A 336 3.09 -13.51 22.70
C ARG A 336 2.48 -14.92 22.68
N LEU A 337 2.13 -15.42 21.49
CA LEU A 337 1.52 -16.74 21.35
C LEU A 337 2.43 -17.81 21.96
N GLY A 338 1.89 -18.69 22.79
CA GLY A 338 2.65 -19.66 23.58
C GLY A 338 3.02 -19.21 25.00
N ASP A 339 2.78 -17.94 25.36
CA ASP A 339 2.79 -17.50 26.76
C ASP A 339 1.49 -17.96 27.44
N PRO A 340 1.55 -18.72 28.56
CA PRO A 340 0.35 -19.29 29.16
C PRO A 340 -0.69 -18.27 29.62
N ALA A 341 -0.27 -17.09 30.09
CA ALA A 341 -1.19 -16.04 30.53
C ALA A 341 -1.87 -15.37 29.33
N PHE A 342 -1.10 -15.08 28.28
CA PHE A 342 -1.63 -14.58 27.01
C PHE A 342 -2.59 -15.58 26.39
N ASP A 343 -2.20 -16.85 26.24
CA ASP A 343 -3.01 -17.88 25.59
C ASP A 343 -4.34 -18.09 26.32
N THR A 344 -4.31 -18.13 27.67
CA THR A 344 -5.53 -18.25 28.49
C THR A 344 -6.47 -17.07 28.26
N ALA A 345 -5.95 -15.84 28.30
CA ALA A 345 -6.74 -14.64 28.07
C ALA A 345 -7.28 -14.58 26.63
N LEU A 346 -6.45 -14.96 25.66
CA LEU A 346 -6.78 -15.01 24.25
C LEU A 346 -7.96 -15.95 23.98
N GLU A 347 -7.98 -17.14 24.60
CA GLU A 347 -9.10 -18.08 24.52
C GLU A 347 -10.37 -17.51 25.16
N ALA A 348 -10.28 -16.95 26.36
CA ALA A 348 -11.42 -16.35 27.06
C ALA A 348 -12.08 -15.22 26.24
N TRP A 349 -11.28 -14.34 25.63
CA TRP A 349 -11.79 -13.26 24.79
C TRP A 349 -12.32 -13.74 23.45
N HIS A 350 -11.76 -14.81 22.88
CA HIS A 350 -12.31 -15.42 21.67
C HIS A 350 -13.72 -15.99 21.92
N GLU A 351 -13.91 -16.75 23.01
CA GLU A 351 -15.23 -17.26 23.39
C GLU A 351 -16.23 -16.13 23.65
N ARG A 352 -15.77 -15.04 24.29
CA ARG A 352 -16.61 -13.90 24.64
C ARG A 352 -17.05 -13.05 23.44
N LEU A 353 -16.16 -12.81 22.48
CA LEU A 353 -16.41 -11.89 21.35
C LEU A 353 -16.87 -12.59 20.06
N GLY A 354 -16.64 -13.89 19.93
CA GLY A 354 -17.00 -14.68 18.76
C GLY A 354 -16.46 -14.05 17.47
N GLU A 355 -17.34 -13.80 16.49
CA GLU A 355 -16.94 -13.30 15.17
C GLU A 355 -16.23 -11.94 15.17
N LYS A 356 -16.42 -11.13 16.21
CA LYS A 356 -15.80 -9.81 16.34
C LYS A 356 -14.40 -9.84 16.94
N PHE A 357 -13.96 -11.00 17.43
CA PHE A 357 -12.66 -11.17 18.07
C PHE A 357 -11.49 -10.72 17.19
N VAL A 358 -11.52 -11.04 15.90
CA VAL A 358 -10.44 -10.67 14.98
C VAL A 358 -10.36 -9.15 14.76
N THR A 359 -11.50 -8.46 14.77
CA THR A 359 -11.52 -6.98 14.68
C THR A 359 -11.02 -6.33 15.97
N PHE A 360 -11.23 -6.97 17.11
CA PHE A 360 -10.72 -6.54 18.41
C PHE A 360 -9.20 -6.71 18.53
N MET A 361 -8.65 -7.75 17.92
CA MET A 361 -7.24 -8.09 18.07
C MET A 361 -6.32 -7.20 17.23
N CYS A 362 -5.79 -6.14 17.85
CA CYS A 362 -4.71 -5.33 17.29
C CYS A 362 -3.38 -5.56 18.05
N ASN A 363 -2.27 -5.04 17.52
CA ASN A 363 -0.95 -5.15 18.19
C ASN A 363 -0.97 -4.63 19.64
N GLY A 364 -1.69 -3.52 19.90
CA GLY A 364 -1.77 -2.94 21.24
C GLY A 364 -2.51 -3.82 22.24
N VAL A 365 -3.60 -4.47 21.80
CA VAL A 365 -4.32 -5.47 22.61
C VAL A 365 -3.42 -6.67 22.85
N ALA A 366 -2.86 -7.24 21.78
CA ALA A 366 -2.05 -8.44 21.88
C ALA A 366 -0.83 -8.27 22.80
N ALA A 367 -0.21 -7.09 22.79
CA ALA A 367 0.93 -6.78 23.65
C ALA A 367 0.60 -6.78 25.16
N ARG A 368 -0.66 -6.55 25.53
CA ARG A 368 -1.07 -6.39 26.94
C ARG A 368 -2.05 -7.45 27.44
N LEU A 369 -2.65 -8.23 26.54
CA LEU A 369 -3.58 -9.28 26.92
C LEU A 369 -2.92 -10.29 27.88
N GLY A 370 -3.63 -10.62 28.96
CA GLY A 370 -3.11 -11.37 30.10
C GLY A 370 -2.51 -10.52 31.23
N ASP A 371 -2.37 -9.19 31.06
CA ASP A 371 -2.05 -8.28 32.17
C ASP A 371 -3.30 -8.03 33.04
N PRO A 372 -3.28 -8.30 34.36
CA PRO A 372 -4.48 -8.23 35.19
C PRO A 372 -5.16 -6.85 35.22
N ALA A 373 -4.40 -5.76 35.18
CA ALA A 373 -4.96 -4.41 35.21
C ALA A 373 -5.63 -4.07 33.87
N PHE A 374 -4.99 -4.45 32.75
CA PHE A 374 -5.56 -4.30 31.42
C PHE A 374 -6.83 -5.16 31.24
N GLU A 375 -6.81 -6.42 31.68
CA GLU A 375 -7.96 -7.33 31.63
C GLU A 375 -9.16 -6.76 32.39
N ALA A 376 -8.96 -6.33 33.64
CA ALA A 376 -10.03 -5.74 34.46
C ALA A 376 -10.62 -4.47 33.81
N ALA A 377 -9.79 -3.65 33.17
CA ALA A 377 -10.25 -2.49 32.44
C ALA A 377 -11.03 -2.88 31.17
N LEU A 378 -10.56 -3.86 30.39
CA LEU A 378 -11.28 -4.36 29.23
C LEU A 378 -12.68 -4.87 29.60
N GLU A 379 -12.82 -5.62 30.69
CA GLU A 379 -14.10 -6.12 31.18
C GLU A 379 -15.05 -4.97 31.54
N THR A 380 -14.55 -4.01 32.31
CA THR A 380 -15.32 -2.81 32.72
C THR A 380 -15.82 -2.04 31.50
N TRP A 381 -14.96 -1.81 30.51
CA TRP A 381 -15.32 -1.06 29.31
C TRP A 381 -16.20 -1.85 28.34
N GLN A 382 -16.08 -3.17 28.31
CA GLN A 382 -16.98 -4.03 27.55
C GLN A 382 -18.41 -3.96 28.10
N GLU A 383 -18.58 -4.05 29.42
CA GLU A 383 -19.88 -3.94 30.07
C GLU A 383 -20.55 -2.59 29.77
N ARG A 384 -19.76 -1.51 29.78
CA ARG A 384 -20.26 -0.15 29.53
C ARG A 384 -20.64 0.10 28.07
N LEU A 385 -19.81 -0.34 27.12
CA LEU A 385 -19.99 -0.01 25.70
C LEU A 385 -20.76 -1.07 24.92
N GLY A 386 -20.89 -2.27 25.47
CA GLY A 386 -21.57 -3.40 24.85
C GLY A 386 -21.11 -3.64 23.41
N ALA A 387 -22.04 -3.58 22.46
CA ALA A 387 -21.75 -3.86 21.06
C ALA A 387 -20.73 -2.93 20.39
N LYS A 388 -20.51 -1.72 20.93
CA LYS A 388 -19.55 -0.74 20.39
C LYS A 388 -18.12 -0.92 20.90
N PHE A 389 -17.91 -1.78 21.89
CA PHE A 389 -16.60 -2.01 22.51
C PHE A 389 -15.49 -2.34 21.50
N VAL A 390 -15.79 -3.23 20.55
CA VAL A 390 -14.79 -3.66 19.55
C VAL A 390 -14.35 -2.52 18.63
N THR A 391 -15.24 -1.57 18.35
CA THR A 391 -14.89 -0.37 17.55
C THR A 391 -14.12 0.67 18.37
N PHE A 392 -14.28 0.64 19.71
CA PHE A 392 -13.60 1.54 20.64
C PHE A 392 -12.14 1.12 20.91
N ILE A 393 -11.87 -0.18 21.02
CA ILE A 393 -10.53 -0.69 21.32
C ILE A 393 -9.63 -0.59 20.08
N CYS A 394 -9.07 0.59 19.85
CA CYS A 394 -7.97 0.81 18.91
C CYS A 394 -6.61 0.62 19.60
N GLY A 395 -5.52 0.61 18.82
CA GLY A 395 -4.16 0.43 19.37
C GLY A 395 -3.77 1.48 20.41
N GLY A 396 -4.20 2.74 20.22
CA GLY A 396 -3.94 3.83 21.17
C GLY A 396 -4.67 3.66 22.50
N VAL A 397 -5.94 3.23 22.46
CA VAL A 397 -6.70 2.90 23.67
C VAL A 397 -6.07 1.70 24.37
N ALA A 398 -5.82 0.62 23.62
CA ALA A 398 -5.25 -0.60 24.17
C ALA A 398 -3.91 -0.36 24.88
N ALA A 399 -3.06 0.52 24.34
CA ALA A 399 -1.78 0.85 24.94
C ALA A 399 -1.88 1.51 26.32
N ARG A 400 -3.01 2.13 26.68
CA ARG A 400 -3.15 2.95 27.89
C ARG A 400 -4.27 2.52 28.83
N LEU A 401 -5.23 1.74 28.36
CA LEU A 401 -6.35 1.27 29.17
C LEU A 401 -5.88 0.58 30.46
N GLY A 402 -6.52 0.88 31.59
CA GLY A 402 -6.08 0.41 32.90
C GLY A 402 -5.06 1.34 33.59
N ASP A 403 -4.61 2.41 32.94
CA ASP A 403 -4.01 3.55 33.64
C ASP A 403 -5.12 4.39 34.29
N PRO A 404 -5.11 4.61 35.62
CA PRO A 404 -6.23 5.27 36.30
C PRO A 404 -6.51 6.71 35.84
N ALA A 405 -5.49 7.45 35.41
CA ALA A 405 -5.68 8.82 34.94
C ALA A 405 -6.34 8.82 33.55
N PHE A 406 -5.83 7.98 32.64
CA PHE A 406 -6.43 7.81 31.32
C PHE A 406 -7.86 7.28 31.39
N ASP A 407 -8.13 6.29 32.25
CA ASP A 407 -9.47 5.74 32.41
C ASP A 407 -10.46 6.79 32.96
N ALA A 408 -10.03 7.63 33.90
CA ALA A 408 -10.86 8.73 34.42
C ALA A 408 -11.18 9.78 33.34
N ASP A 409 -10.21 10.12 32.50
CA ASP A 409 -10.45 11.04 31.37
C ASP A 409 -11.40 10.42 30.34
N LEU A 410 -11.25 9.13 30.02
CA LEU A 410 -12.17 8.43 29.15
C LEU A 410 -13.60 8.43 29.71
N GLU A 411 -13.77 8.22 31.01
CA GLU A 411 -15.09 8.29 31.67
C GLU A 411 -15.71 9.68 31.52
N ALA A 412 -14.94 10.74 31.79
CA ALA A 412 -15.42 12.11 31.64
C ALA A 412 -15.89 12.41 30.21
N TRP A 413 -15.15 11.95 29.20
CA TRP A 413 -15.52 12.12 27.79
C TRP A 413 -16.69 11.24 27.35
N LEU A 414 -16.81 10.03 27.91
CA LEU A 414 -17.96 9.15 27.66
C LEU A 414 -19.26 9.82 28.14
N GLU A 415 -19.26 10.40 29.33
CA GLU A 415 -20.43 11.12 29.85
C GLU A 415 -20.81 12.31 28.96
N ARG A 416 -19.81 13.09 28.51
CA ARG A 416 -20.03 14.28 27.65
C ARG A 416 -20.56 13.92 26.27
N LEU A 417 -20.00 12.91 25.61
CA LEU A 417 -20.28 12.61 24.19
C LEU A 417 -21.31 11.49 24.00
N SER A 418 -21.57 10.70 25.04
CA SER A 418 -22.56 9.63 25.06
C SER A 418 -22.43 8.74 23.81
N ALA A 419 -23.45 8.73 22.94
CA ALA A 419 -23.50 7.86 21.77
C ALA A 419 -22.39 8.09 20.73
N LYS A 420 -21.78 9.30 20.71
CA LYS A 420 -20.74 9.69 19.76
C LYS A 420 -19.31 9.44 20.25
N PHE A 421 -19.14 9.03 21.51
CA PHE A 421 -17.83 8.81 22.14
C PHE A 421 -16.94 7.85 21.35
N VAL A 422 -17.48 6.73 20.88
CA VAL A 422 -16.69 5.71 20.17
C VAL A 422 -16.16 6.20 18.83
N THR A 423 -16.85 7.15 18.18
CA THR A 423 -16.35 7.79 16.96
C THR A 423 -15.30 8.86 17.24
N PHE A 424 -15.29 9.40 18.47
CA PHE A 424 -14.37 10.44 18.90
C PHE A 424 -13.03 9.90 19.39
N ILE A 425 -13.01 8.77 20.11
CA ILE A 425 -11.78 8.15 20.61
C ILE A 425 -11.07 7.39 19.49
N CYS A 426 -10.42 8.14 18.61
CA CYS A 426 -9.48 7.61 17.62
C CYS A 426 -8.10 7.33 18.27
N GLY A 427 -7.18 6.73 17.50
CA GLY A 427 -5.86 6.37 18.01
C GLY A 427 -5.05 7.57 18.50
N GLY A 428 -5.15 8.70 17.78
CA GLY A 428 -4.48 9.95 18.10
C GLY A 428 -5.02 10.61 19.36
N VAL A 429 -6.35 10.61 19.56
CA VAL A 429 -6.95 11.11 20.82
C VAL A 429 -6.52 10.24 21.98
N ALA A 430 -6.64 8.92 21.84
CA ALA A 430 -6.27 7.99 22.91
C ALA A 430 -4.79 8.12 23.29
N ALA A 431 -3.90 8.32 22.31
CA ALA A 431 -2.46 8.49 22.57
C ALA A 431 -2.13 9.77 23.37
N ARG A 432 -2.98 10.80 23.34
CA ARG A 432 -2.67 12.12 23.91
C ARG A 432 -3.55 12.56 25.06
N LEU A 433 -4.70 11.92 25.26
CA LEU A 433 -5.61 12.25 26.36
C LEU A 433 -4.89 12.21 27.72
N GLY A 434 -5.05 13.23 28.56
CA GLY A 434 -4.29 13.37 29.80
C GLY A 434 -2.99 14.18 29.66
N ASP A 435 -2.62 14.60 28.44
CA ASP A 435 -1.65 15.69 28.25
C ASP A 435 -2.34 17.03 28.51
N PRO A 436 -1.92 17.84 29.50
CA PRO A 436 -2.65 19.05 29.89
C PRO A 436 -2.80 20.08 28.76
N THR A 437 -1.83 20.15 27.84
CA THR A 437 -1.88 21.08 26.71
C THR A 437 -2.90 20.61 25.69
N PHE A 438 -2.84 19.33 25.31
CA PHE A 438 -3.82 18.71 24.43
C PHE A 438 -5.24 18.80 24.98
N ASP A 439 -5.45 18.44 26.25
CA ASP A 439 -6.77 18.41 26.88
C ASP A 439 -7.38 19.81 26.95
N ALA A 440 -6.60 20.81 27.35
CA ALA A 440 -7.07 22.20 27.38
C ALA A 440 -7.51 22.68 25.99
N ARG A 441 -6.77 22.33 24.94
CA ARG A 441 -7.15 22.66 23.55
C ARG A 441 -8.36 21.87 23.08
N LEU A 442 -8.42 20.59 23.39
CA LEU A 442 -9.52 19.71 23.03
C LEU A 442 -10.83 20.19 23.66
N GLU A 443 -10.81 20.57 24.93
CA GLU A 443 -11.95 21.18 25.63
C GLU A 443 -12.37 22.51 25.01
N ALA A 444 -11.41 23.40 24.69
CA ALA A 444 -11.72 24.66 24.04
C ALA A 444 -12.43 24.44 22.67
N TRP A 445 -11.96 23.47 21.88
CA TRP A 445 -12.59 23.14 20.60
C TRP A 445 -13.92 22.42 20.76
N HIS A 446 -14.07 21.58 21.78
CA HIS A 446 -15.36 20.99 22.12
C HIS A 446 -16.39 22.07 22.48
N GLY A 447 -16.02 23.05 23.29
CA GLY A 447 -16.88 24.19 23.63
C GLY A 447 -17.29 25.03 22.41
N ARG A 448 -16.42 25.16 21.41
CA ARG A 448 -16.69 25.91 20.17
C ARG A 448 -17.57 25.16 19.17
N LEU A 449 -17.29 23.86 18.95
CA LEU A 449 -17.91 23.07 17.88
C LEU A 449 -19.06 22.19 18.37
N GLY A 450 -19.18 21.99 19.69
CA GLY A 450 -20.12 21.09 20.33
C GLY A 450 -20.10 19.71 19.68
N ALA A 451 -21.26 19.29 19.19
CA ALA A 451 -21.45 17.96 18.62
C ALA A 451 -20.71 17.72 17.29
N LYS A 452 -20.19 18.77 16.62
CA LYS A 452 -19.34 18.68 15.43
C LYS A 452 -17.87 18.43 15.76
N CYS A 453 -17.47 18.55 17.04
CA CYS A 453 -16.11 18.25 17.48
C CYS A 453 -15.71 16.80 17.13
N VAL A 454 -16.66 15.87 17.18
CA VAL A 454 -16.45 14.44 16.86
C VAL A 454 -16.02 14.21 15.41
N THR A 455 -16.56 14.99 14.46
CA THR A 455 -16.14 14.91 13.06
C THR A 455 -14.87 15.69 12.77
N PHE A 456 -14.50 16.61 13.66
CA PHE A 456 -13.34 17.49 13.51
C PHE A 456 -12.06 16.85 14.05
N ILE A 457 -12.11 16.23 15.23
CA ILE A 457 -10.95 15.60 15.86
C ILE A 457 -10.70 14.22 15.22
N CYS A 458 -10.08 14.21 14.05
CA CYS A 458 -9.49 13.00 13.47
C CYS A 458 -8.11 12.72 14.09
N ASP A 459 -7.51 11.57 13.77
CA ASP A 459 -6.15 11.21 14.21
C ASP A 459 -5.13 12.32 13.88
N SER A 460 -5.20 12.91 12.68
CA SER A 460 -4.29 13.96 12.25
C SER A 460 -4.43 15.24 13.08
N VAL A 461 -5.67 15.65 13.38
CA VAL A 461 -5.91 16.84 14.23
C VAL A 461 -5.41 16.56 15.63
N ALA A 462 -5.74 15.39 16.18
CA ALA A 462 -5.31 15.00 17.51
C ALA A 462 -3.78 15.00 17.61
N ALA A 463 -3.08 14.50 16.59
CA ALA A 463 -1.61 14.46 16.56
C ALA A 463 -0.96 15.85 16.62
N ARG A 464 -1.59 16.90 16.09
CA ARG A 464 -1.02 18.26 16.02
C ARG A 464 -1.59 19.25 17.04
N LEU A 465 -2.75 18.99 17.60
CA LEU A 465 -3.41 19.94 18.52
C LEU A 465 -2.52 20.28 19.72
N GLY A 466 -2.34 21.55 20.04
CA GLY A 466 -1.38 22.01 21.06
C GLY A 466 -0.01 22.40 20.51
N ASP A 467 0.28 22.17 19.22
CA ASP A 467 1.37 22.84 18.52
C ASP A 467 1.00 24.33 18.31
N PRO A 468 1.79 25.30 18.77
CA PRO A 468 1.41 26.71 18.73
C PRO A 468 1.18 27.25 17.31
N THR A 469 1.96 26.79 16.33
CA THR A 469 1.83 27.23 14.93
C THR A 469 0.56 26.69 14.28
N PHE A 470 0.31 25.39 14.47
CA PHE A 470 -0.93 24.75 14.02
C PHE A 470 -2.15 25.37 14.69
N ASP A 471 -2.13 25.52 16.02
CA ASP A 471 -3.25 26.08 16.78
C ASP A 471 -3.60 27.50 16.32
N ALA A 472 -2.58 28.36 16.12
CA ALA A 472 -2.81 29.73 15.65
C ALA A 472 -3.44 29.77 14.25
N ALA A 473 -2.93 28.97 13.31
CA ALA A 473 -3.50 28.87 11.97
C ALA A 473 -4.93 28.29 12.00
N LEU A 474 -5.15 27.24 12.81
CA LEU A 474 -6.43 26.60 13.01
C LEU A 474 -7.50 27.57 13.56
N GLU A 475 -7.14 28.41 14.54
CA GLU A 475 -8.02 29.45 15.07
C GLU A 475 -8.34 30.52 14.04
N ALA A 476 -7.34 30.99 13.29
CA ALA A 476 -7.53 31.98 12.25
C ALA A 476 -8.51 31.48 11.16
N TRP A 477 -8.34 30.25 10.70
CA TRP A 477 -9.19 29.67 9.66
C TRP A 477 -10.59 29.33 10.14
N HIS A 478 -10.76 28.92 11.41
CA HIS A 478 -12.08 28.77 11.99
C HIS A 478 -12.83 30.11 12.03
N GLY A 479 -12.16 31.20 12.41
CA GLY A 479 -12.75 32.55 12.38
C GLY A 479 -13.20 32.98 10.98
N ARG A 480 -12.45 32.60 9.93
CA ARG A 480 -12.77 32.92 8.53
C ARG A 480 -13.89 32.07 7.93
N LEU A 481 -13.86 30.76 8.16
CA LEU A 481 -14.76 29.82 7.48
C LEU A 481 -16.05 29.50 8.26
N GLY A 482 -16.06 29.75 9.58
CA GLY A 482 -17.19 29.52 10.46
C GLY A 482 -17.77 28.10 10.29
N ALA A 483 -19.04 28.00 9.92
CA ALA A 483 -19.74 26.72 9.82
C ALA A 483 -19.15 25.73 8.78
N LYS A 484 -18.43 26.23 7.77
CA LYS A 484 -17.80 25.39 6.72
C LYS A 484 -16.44 24.84 7.14
N PHE A 485 -15.89 25.29 8.27
CA PHE A 485 -14.55 24.91 8.74
C PHE A 485 -14.38 23.39 8.89
N VAL A 486 -15.36 22.71 9.47
CA VAL A 486 -15.29 21.24 9.68
C VAL A 486 -15.24 20.48 8.34
N THR A 487 -15.84 21.02 7.28
CA THR A 487 -15.76 20.41 5.94
C THR A 487 -14.43 20.71 5.25
N PHE A 488 -13.79 21.83 5.60
CA PHE A 488 -12.48 22.21 5.07
C PHE A 488 -11.35 21.39 5.70
N ILE A 489 -11.41 21.12 7.00
CA ILE A 489 -10.38 20.38 7.72
C ILE A 489 -10.42 18.90 7.34
N CYS A 490 -9.46 18.48 6.49
CA CYS A 490 -9.16 17.09 6.16
C CYS A 490 -7.71 16.76 6.51
N ASP A 491 -7.33 15.48 6.50
CA ASP A 491 -5.96 15.04 6.88
C ASP A 491 -4.86 15.79 6.10
N SER A 492 -5.03 16.02 4.79
CA SER A 492 -4.06 16.76 3.98
C SER A 492 -3.93 18.24 4.39
N VAL A 493 -5.03 18.89 4.78
CA VAL A 493 -4.98 20.27 5.31
C VAL A 493 -4.27 20.25 6.65
N VAL A 494 -4.65 19.32 7.52
CA VAL A 494 -4.10 19.22 8.87
C VAL A 494 -2.61 18.94 8.85
N ALA A 495 -2.12 18.14 7.90
CA ALA A 495 -0.70 17.85 7.78
C ALA A 495 0.14 19.13 7.54
N ARG A 496 -0.43 20.15 6.88
CA ARG A 496 0.32 21.30 6.36
C ARG A 496 -0.07 22.65 6.94
N LEU A 497 -1.21 22.75 7.60
CA LEU A 497 -1.67 24.00 8.21
C LEU A 497 -0.63 24.54 9.19
N GLY A 498 -0.28 25.83 9.09
CA GLY A 498 0.83 26.43 9.83
C GLY A 498 2.17 26.41 9.09
N GLU A 499 2.28 25.75 7.93
CA GLU A 499 3.43 25.90 7.03
C GLU A 499 3.33 27.25 6.27
N PRO A 500 4.36 28.12 6.30
CA PRO A 500 4.24 29.47 5.75
C PRO A 500 3.82 29.56 4.28
N LEU A 501 4.35 28.67 3.42
CA LEU A 501 4.02 28.66 2.00
C LEU A 501 2.59 28.17 1.75
N PHE A 502 2.17 27.12 2.46
CA PHE A 502 0.81 26.60 2.37
C PHE A 502 -0.21 27.63 2.86
N ASP A 503 0.03 28.25 4.02
CA ASP A 503 -0.85 29.26 4.59
C ASP A 503 -0.95 30.49 3.68
N THR A 504 0.17 30.96 3.12
CA THR A 504 0.16 32.08 2.17
C THR A 504 -0.68 31.76 0.93
N ALA A 505 -0.48 30.59 0.33
CA ALA A 505 -1.25 30.17 -0.83
C ALA A 505 -2.75 29.99 -0.49
N LEU A 506 -3.06 29.41 0.68
CA LEU A 506 -4.43 29.29 1.17
C LEU A 506 -5.12 30.66 1.25
N GLU A 507 -4.46 31.69 1.78
CA GLU A 507 -5.01 33.03 1.87
C GLU A 507 -5.33 33.62 0.49
N VAL A 508 -4.38 33.55 -0.43
CA VAL A 508 -4.55 34.03 -1.81
C VAL A 508 -5.75 33.36 -2.48
N TRP A 509 -5.86 32.03 -2.37
CA TRP A 509 -6.94 31.29 -3.02
C TRP A 509 -8.30 31.46 -2.32
N HIS A 510 -8.31 31.67 -1.02
CA HIS A 510 -9.53 32.01 -0.29
C HIS A 510 -10.09 33.37 -0.73
N GLU A 511 -9.22 34.38 -0.87
CA GLU A 511 -9.62 35.70 -1.38
C GLU A 511 -10.15 35.64 -2.81
N ARG A 512 -9.51 34.85 -3.69
CA ARG A 512 -9.92 34.69 -5.09
C ARG A 512 -11.24 33.94 -5.25
N LEU A 513 -11.45 32.85 -4.53
CA LEU A 513 -12.60 31.94 -4.73
C LEU A 513 -13.78 32.25 -3.80
N GLY A 514 -13.55 32.96 -2.70
CA GLY A 514 -14.56 33.32 -1.71
C GLY A 514 -15.40 32.12 -1.27
N ALA A 515 -16.72 32.22 -1.45
CA ALA A 515 -17.66 31.20 -0.99
C ALA A 515 -17.46 29.80 -1.61
N LYS A 516 -16.80 29.71 -2.77
CA LYS A 516 -16.52 28.45 -3.48
C LYS A 516 -15.22 27.77 -3.03
N PHE A 517 -14.42 28.44 -2.21
CA PHE A 517 -13.12 27.95 -1.75
C PHE A 517 -13.19 26.54 -1.15
N VAL A 518 -14.11 26.30 -0.21
CA VAL A 518 -14.24 25.00 0.45
C VAL A 518 -14.66 23.88 -0.51
N THR A 519 -15.39 24.19 -1.59
CA THR A 519 -15.76 23.20 -2.61
C THR A 519 -14.59 22.88 -3.53
N PHE A 520 -13.72 23.86 -3.78
CA PHE A 520 -12.49 23.68 -4.54
C PHE A 520 -11.43 22.87 -3.76
N PHE A 521 -11.42 23.02 -2.44
CA PHE A 521 -10.39 22.47 -1.56
C PHE A 521 -10.58 20.96 -1.30
N CYS A 522 -10.19 20.14 -2.28
CA CYS A 522 -10.10 18.69 -2.10
C CYS A 522 -8.74 18.28 -1.48
N GLY A 523 -8.64 17.04 -1.00
CA GLY A 523 -7.41 16.53 -0.38
C GLY A 523 -6.18 16.58 -1.29
N GLY A 524 -6.37 16.46 -2.61
CA GLY A 524 -5.30 16.60 -3.60
C GLY A 524 -4.80 18.04 -3.74
N VAL A 525 -5.71 19.03 -3.73
CA VAL A 525 -5.33 20.45 -3.73
C VAL A 525 -4.58 20.77 -2.45
N ALA A 526 -5.10 20.34 -1.30
CA ALA A 526 -4.45 20.54 -0.01
C ALA A 526 -3.01 19.98 0.04
N ALA A 527 -2.81 18.79 -0.55
CA ALA A 527 -1.50 18.16 -0.59
C ALA A 527 -0.47 18.91 -1.45
N ARG A 528 -0.90 19.70 -2.44
CA ARG A 528 -0.02 20.35 -3.43
C ARG A 528 0.08 21.87 -3.27
N LEU A 529 -0.91 22.54 -2.70
CA LEU A 529 -0.92 24.01 -2.62
C LEU A 529 0.34 24.57 -1.94
N GLY A 530 0.95 25.63 -2.46
CA GLY A 530 2.23 26.14 -1.98
C GLY A 530 3.46 25.45 -2.60
N ASP A 531 3.26 24.42 -3.43
CA ASP A 531 4.27 23.95 -4.38
C ASP A 531 4.29 24.92 -5.58
N PRO A 532 5.44 25.55 -5.92
CA PRO A 532 5.49 26.58 -6.95
C PRO A 532 4.98 26.12 -8.32
N THR A 533 5.30 24.88 -8.72
CA THR A 533 4.89 24.37 -10.04
C THR A 533 3.38 24.14 -10.12
N PHE A 534 2.80 23.58 -9.06
CA PHE A 534 1.35 23.44 -8.95
C PHE A 534 0.65 24.80 -8.88
N ASP A 535 1.14 25.74 -8.07
CA ASP A 535 0.51 27.05 -7.87
C ASP A 535 0.54 27.89 -9.17
N GLU A 536 1.65 27.88 -9.91
CA GLU A 536 1.78 28.54 -11.22
C GLU A 536 0.79 27.96 -12.24
N ALA A 537 0.73 26.62 -12.35
CA ALA A 537 -0.21 25.96 -13.26
C ALA A 537 -1.67 26.25 -12.84
N LEU A 538 -1.96 26.23 -11.53
CA LEU A 538 -3.28 26.51 -11.00
C LEU A 538 -3.72 27.96 -11.28
N GLU A 539 -2.82 28.92 -11.15
CA GLU A 539 -3.05 30.32 -11.51
C GLU A 539 -3.34 30.46 -13.01
N ALA A 540 -2.51 29.86 -13.86
CA ALA A 540 -2.70 29.87 -15.31
C ALA A 540 -4.05 29.26 -15.73
N TRP A 541 -4.53 28.22 -15.05
CA TRP A 541 -5.85 27.63 -15.31
C TRP A 541 -7.00 28.43 -14.70
N HIS A 542 -6.77 29.14 -13.59
CA HIS A 542 -7.75 30.10 -13.07
C HIS A 542 -7.97 31.24 -14.06
N GLU A 543 -6.92 31.81 -14.64
CA GLU A 543 -7.06 32.89 -15.64
C GLU A 543 -7.91 32.45 -16.84
N ARG A 544 -7.77 31.18 -17.26
CA ARG A 544 -8.53 30.60 -18.37
C ARG A 544 -9.99 30.26 -18.01
N LEU A 545 -10.22 29.60 -16.86
CA LEU A 545 -11.54 29.02 -16.52
C LEU A 545 -12.34 29.83 -15.51
N GLY A 546 -11.70 30.78 -14.83
CA GLY A 546 -12.28 31.53 -13.73
C GLY A 546 -12.90 30.61 -12.67
N ALA A 547 -14.09 30.96 -12.21
CA ALA A 547 -14.80 30.20 -11.18
C ALA A 547 -15.25 28.78 -11.61
N ARG A 548 -15.08 28.38 -12.88
CA ARG A 548 -15.35 27.01 -13.36
C ARG A 548 -14.21 26.04 -13.03
N LEU A 549 -13.03 26.56 -12.69
CA LEU A 549 -11.91 25.75 -12.17
C LEU A 549 -12.35 24.89 -10.98
N VAL A 550 -13.24 25.42 -10.14
CA VAL A 550 -13.82 24.69 -9.00
C VAL A 550 -14.50 23.38 -9.39
N THR A 551 -15.15 23.36 -10.55
CA THR A 551 -15.84 22.15 -11.04
C THR A 551 -14.89 21.20 -11.75
N LEU A 552 -13.80 21.70 -12.32
CA LEU A 552 -12.75 20.87 -12.92
C LEU A 552 -11.92 20.16 -11.85
N MET A 553 -11.68 20.86 -10.73
CA MET A 553 -10.72 20.43 -9.74
C MET A 553 -11.24 19.23 -8.95
N CYS A 554 -10.56 18.09 -9.11
CA CYS A 554 -10.73 16.90 -8.31
C CYS A 554 -9.35 16.39 -7.86
N ASN A 555 -9.30 15.38 -6.97
CA ASN A 555 -8.03 14.84 -6.49
C ASN A 555 -7.09 14.41 -7.62
N SER A 556 -7.60 13.78 -8.69
CA SER A 556 -6.78 13.33 -9.82
C SER A 556 -6.21 14.49 -10.63
N VAL A 557 -7.00 15.54 -10.89
CA VAL A 557 -6.51 16.76 -11.56
C VAL A 557 -5.46 17.43 -10.67
N ALA A 558 -5.76 17.60 -9.38
CA ALA A 558 -4.84 18.25 -8.44
C ALA A 558 -3.50 17.51 -8.31
N ALA A 559 -3.52 16.18 -8.34
CA ALA A 559 -2.31 15.36 -8.27
C ALA A 559 -1.40 15.52 -9.50
N ARG A 560 -1.96 15.88 -10.66
CA ARG A 560 -1.26 15.93 -11.95
C ARG A 560 -0.98 17.34 -12.45
N LEU A 561 -1.73 18.34 -12.03
CA LEU A 561 -1.56 19.71 -12.48
C LEU A 561 -0.14 20.22 -12.13
N GLY A 562 0.52 20.89 -13.08
CA GLY A 562 1.92 21.25 -13.00
C GLY A 562 2.88 20.21 -13.59
N ASP A 563 2.39 19.02 -13.96
CA ASP A 563 3.14 18.10 -14.80
C ASP A 563 3.07 18.54 -16.27
N PRO A 564 4.21 18.74 -16.96
CA PRO A 564 4.21 19.29 -18.32
C PRO A 564 3.44 18.46 -19.35
N THR A 565 3.43 17.13 -19.21
CA THR A 565 2.72 16.25 -20.16
C THR A 565 1.21 16.31 -19.96
N PHE A 566 0.78 16.30 -18.71
CA PHE A 566 -0.62 16.46 -18.35
C PHE A 566 -1.14 17.85 -18.73
N ASP A 567 -0.40 18.91 -18.41
CA ASP A 567 -0.82 20.29 -18.68
C ASP A 567 -0.92 20.57 -20.19
N ALA A 568 0.04 20.08 -20.99
CA ALA A 568 0.00 20.20 -22.44
C ALA A 568 -1.20 19.44 -23.05
N ALA A 569 -1.45 18.21 -22.58
CA ALA A 569 -2.62 17.45 -23.03
C ALA A 569 -3.93 18.14 -22.61
N LEU A 570 -4.01 18.64 -21.37
CA LEU A 570 -5.17 19.36 -20.86
C LEU A 570 -5.42 20.65 -21.64
N GLU A 571 -4.37 21.38 -22.03
CA GLU A 571 -4.45 22.56 -22.89
C GLU A 571 -4.95 22.20 -24.29
N ALA A 572 -4.41 21.16 -24.92
CA ALA A 572 -4.89 20.70 -26.22
C ALA A 572 -6.38 20.30 -26.18
N TRP A 573 -6.84 19.66 -25.11
CA TRP A 573 -8.26 19.37 -24.92
C TRP A 573 -9.09 20.60 -24.59
N HIS A 574 -8.53 21.59 -23.91
CA HIS A 574 -9.19 22.88 -23.70
C HIS A 574 -9.41 23.63 -25.01
N GLU A 575 -8.44 23.65 -25.92
CA GLU A 575 -8.60 24.26 -27.24
C GLU A 575 -9.71 23.57 -28.05
N ARG A 576 -9.82 22.24 -27.95
CA ARG A 576 -10.86 21.46 -28.64
C ARG A 576 -12.25 21.62 -28.03
N LEU A 577 -12.37 21.55 -26.70
CA LEU A 577 -13.67 21.48 -26.00
C LEU A 577 -14.13 22.82 -25.40
N GLY A 578 -13.22 23.79 -25.32
CA GLY A 578 -13.40 25.06 -24.62
C GLY A 578 -13.91 24.83 -23.20
N THR A 579 -15.05 25.43 -22.89
CA THR A 579 -15.63 25.34 -21.55
C THR A 579 -16.30 24.01 -21.21
N ARG A 580 -16.52 23.12 -22.20
CA ARG A 580 -17.04 21.76 -21.94
C ARG A 580 -15.99 20.82 -21.34
N LEU A 581 -14.72 21.23 -21.32
CA LEU A 581 -13.63 20.50 -20.67
C LEU A 581 -13.98 20.12 -19.23
N VAL A 582 -14.60 21.05 -18.50
CA VAL A 582 -14.95 20.89 -17.08
C VAL A 582 -15.94 19.74 -16.84
N THR A 583 -16.82 19.47 -17.81
CA THR A 583 -17.75 18.33 -17.75
C THR A 583 -17.18 17.05 -18.37
N PHE A 584 -16.09 17.17 -19.11
CA PHE A 584 -15.42 16.06 -19.78
C PHE A 584 -14.41 15.40 -18.83
N ILE A 585 -13.54 16.19 -18.21
CA ILE A 585 -12.47 15.67 -17.35
C ILE A 585 -13.08 15.12 -16.05
N CYS A 586 -13.16 13.80 -15.97
CA CYS A 586 -13.44 13.08 -14.74
C CYS A 586 -12.16 12.53 -14.11
N GLY A 587 -12.24 12.02 -12.87
CA GLY A 587 -11.06 11.48 -12.18
C GLY A 587 -10.33 10.36 -12.94
N GLY A 588 -11.04 9.57 -13.75
CA GLY A 588 -10.45 8.52 -14.58
C GLY A 588 -9.67 9.05 -15.78
N ILE A 589 -10.19 10.09 -16.45
CA ILE A 589 -9.48 10.75 -17.55
C ILE A 589 -8.28 11.52 -17.01
N ALA A 590 -8.47 12.29 -15.94
CA ALA A 590 -7.40 13.07 -15.32
C ALA A 590 -6.22 12.22 -14.86
N ALA A 591 -6.48 10.97 -14.41
CA ALA A 591 -5.42 10.06 -14.00
C ALA A 591 -4.51 9.59 -15.15
N ARG A 592 -4.97 9.66 -16.41
CA ARG A 592 -4.26 9.08 -17.57
C ARG A 592 -3.93 10.08 -18.67
N LEU A 593 -4.56 11.25 -18.67
CA LEU A 593 -4.28 12.30 -19.64
C LEU A 593 -2.78 12.66 -19.65
N GLY A 594 -2.19 12.76 -20.83
CA GLY A 594 -0.74 12.92 -21.00
C GLY A 594 0.02 11.60 -21.24
N ASP A 595 -0.64 10.44 -21.08
CA ASP A 595 -0.11 9.17 -21.58
C ASP A 595 -0.32 9.10 -23.11
N PRO A 596 0.75 8.91 -23.92
CA PRO A 596 0.63 8.97 -25.38
C PRO A 596 -0.32 7.93 -25.98
N THR A 597 -0.44 6.75 -25.37
CA THR A 597 -1.31 5.68 -25.89
C THR A 597 -2.77 5.97 -25.57
N PHE A 598 -3.03 6.43 -24.35
CA PHE A 598 -4.35 6.87 -23.93
C PHE A 598 -4.80 8.09 -24.75
N ASP A 599 -3.95 9.11 -24.90
CA ASP A 599 -4.29 10.34 -25.60
C ASP A 599 -4.58 10.10 -27.08
N ALA A 600 -3.79 9.25 -27.75
CA ALA A 600 -4.03 8.88 -29.14
C ALA A 600 -5.35 8.13 -29.33
N ALA A 601 -5.65 7.17 -28.44
CA ALA A 601 -6.93 6.46 -28.48
C ALA A 601 -8.11 7.41 -28.17
N LEU A 602 -7.94 8.29 -27.18
CA LEU A 602 -8.94 9.28 -26.78
C LEU A 602 -9.26 10.25 -27.93
N GLU A 603 -8.24 10.72 -28.66
CA GLU A 603 -8.41 11.56 -29.85
C GLU A 603 -9.11 10.80 -30.99
N ALA A 604 -8.68 9.57 -31.30
CA ALA A 604 -9.32 8.76 -32.33
C ALA A 604 -10.81 8.53 -32.06
N TRP A 605 -11.19 8.27 -30.79
CA TRP A 605 -12.59 8.10 -30.41
C TRP A 605 -13.38 9.40 -30.37
N HIS A 606 -12.74 10.52 -30.04
CA HIS A 606 -13.37 11.83 -30.14
C HIS A 606 -13.74 12.16 -31.58
N ASP A 607 -12.82 11.97 -32.52
CA ASP A 607 -13.06 12.24 -33.94
C ASP A 607 -14.14 11.32 -34.52
N ARG A 608 -14.23 10.09 -34.02
CA ARG A 608 -15.24 9.11 -34.43
C ARG A 608 -16.64 9.41 -33.87
N LEU A 609 -16.75 9.80 -32.59
CA LEU A 609 -18.04 9.97 -31.91
C LEU A 609 -18.56 11.41 -31.88
N GLY A 610 -17.68 12.39 -32.12
CA GLY A 610 -17.98 13.82 -32.10
C GLY A 610 -18.74 14.23 -30.83
N ALA A 611 -19.93 14.82 -31.00
CA ALA A 611 -20.72 15.34 -29.89
C ALA A 611 -21.16 14.30 -28.85
N LYS A 612 -21.16 13.00 -29.18
CA LYS A 612 -21.53 11.93 -28.23
C LYS A 612 -20.36 11.45 -27.37
N PHE A 613 -19.15 11.93 -27.65
CA PHE A 613 -17.93 11.49 -26.98
C PHE A 613 -17.95 11.73 -25.46
N SER A 614 -18.48 12.87 -25.01
CA SER A 614 -18.55 13.19 -23.57
C SER A 614 -19.47 12.25 -22.78
N THR A 615 -20.38 11.52 -23.45
CA THR A 615 -21.20 10.48 -22.80
C THR A 615 -20.59 9.09 -22.88
N PHE A 616 -19.52 8.92 -23.68
CA PHE A 616 -18.83 7.66 -23.89
C PHE A 616 -17.66 7.49 -22.90
N VAL A 617 -16.86 8.54 -22.66
CA VAL A 617 -15.69 8.43 -21.77
C VAL A 617 -16.08 8.73 -20.33
N TYR A 618 -16.42 7.68 -19.58
CA TYR A 618 -16.55 7.70 -18.13
C TYR A 618 -15.48 6.81 -17.47
N GLY A 619 -15.45 6.74 -16.14
CA GLY A 619 -14.37 6.13 -15.36
C GLY A 619 -13.89 4.75 -15.86
N GLY A 620 -14.80 3.80 -16.11
CA GLY A 620 -14.44 2.46 -16.59
C GLY A 620 -13.78 2.44 -17.97
N VAL A 621 -14.28 3.25 -18.93
CA VAL A 621 -13.67 3.36 -20.27
C VAL A 621 -12.32 4.06 -20.18
N ALA A 622 -12.26 5.17 -19.44
CA ALA A 622 -11.02 5.92 -19.26
C ALA A 622 -9.90 5.04 -18.65
N ALA A 623 -10.24 4.17 -17.70
CA ALA A 623 -9.28 3.26 -17.06
C ALA A 623 -8.64 2.24 -18.02
N ARG A 624 -9.27 1.96 -19.18
CA ARG A 624 -8.88 0.88 -20.10
C ARG A 624 -8.45 1.34 -21.49
N LEU A 625 -8.91 2.52 -21.93
CA LEU A 625 -8.62 3.05 -23.27
C LEU A 625 -7.11 3.14 -23.54
N GLY A 626 -6.63 2.78 -24.72
CA GLY A 626 -5.19 2.68 -25.02
C GLY A 626 -4.57 1.31 -24.71
N ASP A 627 -5.30 0.40 -24.05
CA ASP A 627 -4.92 -1.01 -24.03
C ASP A 627 -5.30 -1.68 -25.36
N PRO A 628 -4.36 -2.32 -26.08
CA PRO A 628 -4.63 -2.83 -27.43
C PRO A 628 -5.76 -3.86 -27.51
N ALA A 629 -5.91 -4.73 -26.51
CA ALA A 629 -6.95 -5.75 -26.51
C ALA A 629 -8.33 -5.13 -26.25
N PHE A 630 -8.40 -4.21 -25.29
CA PHE A 630 -9.61 -3.43 -25.02
C PHE A 630 -10.00 -2.60 -26.24
N ASP A 631 -9.08 -1.82 -26.80
CA ASP A 631 -9.36 -0.93 -27.94
C ASP A 631 -9.84 -1.73 -29.16
N THR A 632 -9.17 -2.85 -29.49
CA THR A 632 -9.59 -3.72 -30.60
C THR A 632 -11.01 -4.26 -30.39
N ALA A 633 -11.32 -4.74 -29.19
CA ALA A 633 -12.66 -5.21 -28.88
C ALA A 633 -13.69 -4.07 -28.93
N LEU A 634 -13.32 -2.90 -28.40
CA LEU A 634 -14.15 -1.70 -28.38
C LEU A 634 -14.52 -1.24 -29.81
N GLU A 635 -13.56 -1.27 -30.73
CA GLU A 635 -13.78 -0.98 -32.15
C GLU A 635 -14.72 -2.00 -32.81
N ALA A 636 -14.45 -3.30 -32.63
CA ALA A 636 -15.29 -4.36 -33.19
C ALA A 636 -16.75 -4.26 -32.70
N TRP A 637 -16.95 -3.95 -31.42
CA TRP A 637 -18.29 -3.77 -30.86
C TRP A 637 -18.97 -2.48 -31.30
N HIS A 638 -18.21 -1.40 -31.51
CA HIS A 638 -18.75 -0.17 -32.09
C HIS A 638 -19.21 -0.38 -33.54
N GLU A 639 -18.43 -1.06 -34.37
CA GLU A 639 -18.83 -1.40 -35.74
C GLU A 639 -20.08 -2.29 -35.76
N ARG A 640 -20.16 -3.26 -34.84
CA ARG A 640 -21.27 -4.20 -34.76
C ARG A 640 -22.57 -3.58 -34.22
N LEU A 641 -22.50 -2.64 -33.27
CA LEU A 641 -23.68 -2.05 -32.61
C LEU A 641 -24.07 -0.66 -33.13
N GLY A 642 -23.16 0.03 -33.82
CA GLY A 642 -23.35 1.37 -34.34
C GLY A 642 -23.88 2.34 -33.28
N SER A 643 -25.02 2.96 -33.54
CA SER A 643 -25.61 3.98 -32.66
C SER A 643 -26.04 3.47 -31.28
N LYS A 644 -26.22 2.15 -31.10
CA LYS A 644 -26.60 1.53 -29.81
C LYS A 644 -25.39 1.24 -28.91
N PHE A 645 -24.18 1.42 -29.42
CA PHE A 645 -22.93 1.09 -28.72
C PHE A 645 -22.78 1.84 -27.38
N ILE A 646 -23.08 3.15 -27.35
CA ILE A 646 -22.97 3.94 -26.12
C ILE A 646 -23.91 3.43 -25.02
N THR A 647 -25.10 2.94 -25.39
CA THR A 647 -26.05 2.35 -24.44
C THR A 647 -25.59 1.00 -23.90
N PHE A 648 -24.79 0.26 -24.68
CA PHE A 648 -24.23 -1.03 -24.31
C PHE A 648 -23.05 -0.90 -23.33
N LEU A 649 -22.23 0.13 -23.50
CA LEU A 649 -20.98 0.26 -22.76
C LEU A 649 -21.21 0.84 -21.36
N CYS A 650 -21.39 -0.03 -20.37
CA CYS A 650 -21.41 0.31 -18.94
C CYS A 650 -20.08 -0.01 -18.24
N ASP A 651 -19.85 0.48 -17.00
CA ASP A 651 -18.59 0.28 -16.26
C ASP A 651 -18.20 -1.21 -16.18
N GLY A 652 -19.18 -2.09 -15.95
CA GLY A 652 -18.94 -3.53 -15.93
C GLY A 652 -18.51 -4.12 -17.27
N VAL A 653 -18.99 -3.58 -18.41
CA VAL A 653 -18.52 -3.98 -19.74
C VAL A 653 -17.12 -3.44 -19.97
N ALA A 654 -16.92 -2.14 -19.72
CA ALA A 654 -15.62 -1.50 -19.92
C ALA A 654 -14.50 -2.20 -19.13
N ALA A 655 -14.77 -2.64 -17.91
CA ALA A 655 -13.81 -3.34 -17.07
C ALA A 655 -13.38 -4.73 -17.59
N ARG A 656 -14.17 -5.37 -18.47
CA ARG A 656 -13.95 -6.76 -18.90
C ARG A 656 -13.80 -6.95 -20.41
N LEU A 657 -14.17 -5.96 -21.22
CA LEU A 657 -14.06 -6.03 -22.66
C LEU A 657 -12.60 -6.25 -23.08
N GLY A 658 -12.35 -7.11 -24.06
CA GLY A 658 -11.00 -7.53 -24.46
C GLY A 658 -10.49 -8.75 -23.69
N ILE A 659 -11.24 -9.26 -22.70
CA ILE A 659 -10.96 -10.56 -22.07
C ILE A 659 -11.62 -11.66 -22.91
N PRO A 660 -10.84 -12.62 -23.48
CA PRO A 660 -11.38 -13.58 -24.47
C PRO A 660 -12.63 -14.35 -24.02
N ALA A 661 -12.68 -14.79 -22.77
CA ALA A 661 -13.83 -15.53 -22.23
C ALA A 661 -15.09 -14.65 -22.10
N PHE A 662 -14.92 -13.37 -21.76
CA PHE A 662 -16.02 -12.42 -21.69
C PHE A 662 -16.51 -12.02 -23.07
N ASP A 663 -15.59 -11.74 -24.00
CA ASP A 663 -15.93 -11.37 -25.37
C ASP A 663 -16.66 -12.51 -26.09
N ALA A 664 -16.18 -13.76 -25.94
CA ALA A 664 -16.87 -14.94 -26.49
C ALA A 664 -18.29 -15.10 -25.93
N ALA A 665 -18.48 -14.84 -24.63
CA ALA A 665 -19.81 -14.87 -24.02
C ALA A 665 -20.70 -13.73 -24.55
N LEU A 666 -20.17 -12.51 -24.70
CA LEU A 666 -20.89 -11.38 -25.28
C LEU A 666 -21.33 -11.69 -26.72
N GLU A 667 -20.46 -12.25 -27.55
CA GLU A 667 -20.78 -12.63 -28.93
C GLU A 667 -21.88 -13.70 -28.98
N ALA A 668 -21.75 -14.76 -28.19
CA ALA A 668 -22.76 -15.82 -28.11
C ALA A 668 -24.13 -15.26 -27.69
N TRP A 669 -24.16 -14.31 -26.75
CA TRP A 669 -25.40 -13.67 -26.31
C TRP A 669 -25.94 -12.64 -27.31
N GLN A 670 -25.07 -11.96 -28.06
CA GLN A 670 -25.48 -11.06 -29.14
C GLN A 670 -26.15 -11.84 -30.28
N GLU A 671 -25.60 -13.00 -30.68
CA GLU A 671 -26.22 -13.87 -31.69
C GLU A 671 -27.61 -14.35 -31.25
N ARG A 672 -27.77 -14.64 -29.95
CA ARG A 672 -29.03 -15.11 -29.36
C ARG A 672 -30.10 -14.02 -29.25
N LEU A 673 -29.71 -12.78 -28.95
CA LEU A 673 -30.65 -11.69 -28.63
C LEU A 673 -30.83 -10.68 -29.78
N GLY A 674 -29.92 -10.68 -30.76
CA GLY A 674 -29.91 -9.77 -31.89
C GLY A 674 -29.99 -8.31 -31.45
N GLU A 675 -30.94 -7.58 -32.01
CA GLU A 675 -31.07 -6.13 -31.78
C GLU A 675 -31.37 -5.71 -30.34
N LYS A 676 -31.89 -6.62 -29.51
CA LYS A 676 -32.24 -6.34 -28.10
C LYS A 676 -31.01 -6.41 -27.17
N PHE A 677 -29.86 -6.89 -27.68
CA PHE A 677 -28.66 -7.13 -26.88
C PHE A 677 -28.09 -5.87 -26.21
N ALA A 678 -28.01 -4.75 -26.93
CA ALA A 678 -27.42 -3.52 -26.38
C ALA A 678 -28.17 -2.95 -25.15
N THR A 679 -29.46 -3.27 -25.02
CA THR A 679 -30.27 -2.89 -23.85
C THR A 679 -30.36 -3.98 -22.78
N PHE A 680 -29.82 -5.17 -23.06
CA PHE A 680 -29.79 -6.29 -22.13
C PHE A 680 -28.58 -6.20 -21.20
N VAL A 681 -27.41 -5.83 -21.72
CA VAL A 681 -26.18 -5.83 -20.93
C VAL A 681 -26.17 -4.65 -19.96
N CYS A 682 -26.18 -4.95 -18.68
CA CYS A 682 -26.04 -4.00 -17.56
C CYS A 682 -24.86 -4.42 -16.69
N ASP A 683 -24.40 -3.58 -15.76
CA ASP A 683 -23.21 -3.88 -14.93
C ASP A 683 -23.27 -5.24 -14.24
N SER A 684 -24.44 -5.65 -13.74
CA SER A 684 -24.61 -6.93 -13.06
C SER A 684 -24.52 -8.14 -14.00
N ILE A 685 -24.97 -7.98 -15.25
CA ILE A 685 -24.75 -8.99 -16.29
C ILE A 685 -23.28 -8.99 -16.67
N ALA A 686 -22.72 -7.82 -16.99
CA ALA A 686 -21.35 -7.68 -17.42
C ALA A 686 -20.36 -8.23 -16.38
N ALA A 687 -20.60 -8.03 -15.08
CA ALA A 687 -19.75 -8.56 -14.01
C ALA A 687 -19.71 -10.09 -13.92
N ARG A 688 -20.70 -10.79 -14.51
CA ARG A 688 -20.90 -12.24 -14.30
C ARG A 688 -20.97 -13.05 -15.58
N LEU A 689 -21.16 -12.41 -16.73
CA LEU A 689 -21.24 -13.08 -18.03
C LEU A 689 -19.97 -13.89 -18.29
N GLY A 690 -20.12 -15.11 -18.80
CA GLY A 690 -19.04 -16.08 -18.96
C GLY A 690 -18.82 -16.99 -17.75
N ASP A 691 -19.50 -16.75 -16.62
CA ASP A 691 -19.61 -17.76 -15.56
C ASP A 691 -20.64 -18.83 -15.97
N PRO A 692 -20.27 -20.12 -16.02
CA PRO A 692 -21.16 -21.17 -16.50
C PRO A 692 -22.48 -21.28 -15.74
N ALA A 693 -22.48 -21.06 -14.42
CA ALA A 693 -23.68 -21.14 -13.59
C ALA A 693 -24.62 -19.95 -13.85
N PHE A 694 -24.06 -18.75 -14.02
CA PHE A 694 -24.81 -17.56 -14.38
C PHE A 694 -25.38 -17.64 -15.81
N ASP A 695 -24.58 -18.08 -16.78
CA ASP A 695 -25.01 -18.23 -18.16
C ASP A 695 -26.12 -19.30 -18.30
N ALA A 696 -26.00 -20.41 -17.57
CA ALA A 696 -27.06 -21.42 -17.50
C ALA A 696 -28.35 -20.86 -16.89
N ALA A 697 -28.24 -20.06 -15.82
CA ALA A 697 -29.40 -19.39 -15.24
C ALA A 697 -30.06 -18.43 -16.23
N LEU A 698 -29.28 -17.63 -16.96
CA LEU A 698 -29.78 -16.72 -18.00
C LEU A 698 -30.53 -17.49 -19.10
N ASP A 699 -30.01 -18.63 -19.54
CA ASP A 699 -30.68 -19.47 -20.55
C ASP A 699 -32.02 -20.02 -20.05
N VAL A 700 -32.07 -20.50 -18.81
CA VAL A 700 -33.33 -20.95 -18.19
C VAL A 700 -34.36 -19.82 -18.17
N TRP A 701 -33.96 -18.63 -17.71
CA TRP A 701 -34.85 -17.47 -17.66
C TRP A 701 -35.29 -16.99 -19.04
N ARG A 702 -34.42 -17.07 -20.05
CA ARG A 702 -34.75 -16.75 -21.45
C ARG A 702 -35.81 -17.69 -22.00
N HIS A 703 -35.63 -19.00 -21.82
CA HIS A 703 -36.62 -20.00 -22.25
C HIS A 703 -37.97 -19.80 -21.54
N LEU A 704 -37.91 -19.47 -20.25
CA LEU A 704 -39.12 -19.26 -19.45
C LEU A 704 -39.89 -18.00 -19.90
N LEU A 705 -39.21 -16.87 -20.09
CA LEU A 705 -39.83 -15.57 -20.31
C LEU A 705 -40.04 -15.19 -21.79
N GLY A 706 -39.31 -15.82 -22.72
CA GLY A 706 -39.39 -15.49 -24.14
C GLY A 706 -39.08 -14.01 -24.39
N ASP A 707 -39.97 -13.31 -25.10
CA ASP A 707 -39.78 -11.91 -25.49
C ASP A 707 -39.61 -10.92 -24.33
N TYR A 708 -40.06 -11.28 -23.12
CA TYR A 708 -39.97 -10.43 -21.94
C TYR A 708 -38.64 -10.57 -21.18
N PHE A 709 -37.78 -11.50 -21.60
CA PHE A 709 -36.51 -11.79 -20.94
C PHE A 709 -35.62 -10.56 -20.83
N VAL A 710 -35.43 -9.82 -21.93
CA VAL A 710 -34.51 -8.66 -21.94
C VAL A 710 -34.96 -7.57 -20.97
N THR A 711 -36.26 -7.30 -20.89
CA THR A 711 -36.80 -6.32 -19.93
C THR A 711 -36.62 -6.77 -18.47
N PHE A 712 -36.67 -8.08 -18.22
CA PHE A 712 -36.50 -8.66 -16.90
C PHE A 712 -35.03 -8.69 -16.47
N ALA A 713 -34.17 -9.31 -17.28
CA ALA A 713 -32.77 -9.53 -16.96
C ALA A 713 -31.91 -8.27 -17.17
N GLY A 714 -32.28 -7.36 -18.07
CA GLY A 714 -31.59 -6.07 -18.27
C GLY A 714 -31.70 -5.10 -17.08
N ASN A 715 -32.45 -5.45 -16.03
CA ASN A 715 -32.47 -4.70 -14.78
C ASN A 715 -31.36 -5.19 -13.84
N ASN A 716 -30.42 -4.29 -13.49
CA ASN A 716 -29.31 -4.57 -12.56
C ASN A 716 -29.75 -5.26 -11.25
N SER A 717 -30.90 -4.88 -10.67
CA SER A 717 -31.39 -5.47 -9.40
C SER A 717 -31.87 -6.92 -9.54
N VAL A 718 -32.28 -7.32 -10.74
CA VAL A 718 -32.70 -8.68 -11.06
C VAL A 718 -31.49 -9.51 -11.48
N ALA A 719 -30.67 -8.98 -12.40
CA ALA A 719 -29.44 -9.61 -12.88
C ALA A 719 -28.52 -10.05 -11.74
N SER A 720 -28.30 -9.19 -10.75
CA SER A 720 -27.47 -9.50 -9.58
C SER A 720 -27.96 -10.71 -8.76
N ARG A 721 -29.23 -11.13 -8.92
CA ARG A 721 -29.88 -12.19 -8.14
C ARG A 721 -30.32 -13.41 -8.94
N LEU A 722 -30.00 -13.50 -10.23
CA LEU A 722 -30.50 -14.61 -11.06
C LEU A 722 -30.08 -16.00 -10.58
N THR A 723 -28.99 -16.09 -9.80
CA THR A 723 -28.49 -17.32 -9.17
C THR A 723 -28.83 -17.43 -7.68
N ASP A 724 -29.53 -16.45 -7.10
CA ASP A 724 -29.95 -16.50 -5.70
C ASP A 724 -31.11 -17.50 -5.56
N VAL A 725 -30.91 -18.51 -4.71
CA VAL A 725 -31.87 -19.61 -4.54
C VAL A 725 -33.21 -19.13 -3.97
N THR A 726 -33.18 -18.11 -3.10
CA THR A 726 -34.39 -17.52 -2.52
C THR A 726 -35.16 -16.76 -3.59
N PHE A 727 -34.46 -15.96 -4.40
CA PHE A 727 -35.05 -15.26 -5.51
C PHE A 727 -35.67 -16.23 -6.53
N GLN A 728 -34.95 -17.29 -6.91
CA GLN A 728 -35.45 -18.32 -7.81
C GLN A 728 -36.69 -19.02 -7.26
N ALA A 729 -36.70 -19.40 -5.97
CA ALA A 729 -37.84 -20.06 -5.35
C ALA A 729 -39.10 -19.17 -5.31
N VAL A 730 -38.94 -17.90 -4.94
CA VAL A 730 -40.06 -16.94 -4.95
C VAL A 730 -40.56 -16.69 -6.37
N ALA A 731 -39.63 -16.53 -7.31
CA ALA A 731 -39.95 -16.31 -8.71
C ALA A 731 -40.71 -17.50 -9.32
N GLN A 732 -40.26 -18.74 -9.06
CA GLN A 732 -40.94 -19.97 -9.49
C GLN A 732 -42.36 -20.08 -8.90
N ARG A 733 -42.55 -19.66 -7.64
CA ARG A 733 -43.88 -19.68 -7.01
C ARG A 733 -44.84 -18.66 -7.65
N TRP A 734 -44.37 -17.47 -8.00
CA TRP A 734 -45.22 -16.39 -8.50
C TRP A 734 -45.47 -16.46 -10.01
N PHE A 735 -44.54 -17.07 -10.74
CA PHE A 735 -44.58 -17.13 -12.20
C PHE A 735 -45.87 -17.74 -12.76
N PRO A 736 -46.40 -18.88 -12.26
CA PRO A 736 -47.67 -19.44 -12.74
C PRO A 736 -48.88 -18.52 -12.53
N ALA A 737 -48.88 -17.75 -11.44
CA ALA A 737 -50.00 -16.87 -11.08
C ALA A 737 -50.02 -15.58 -11.91
N LEU A 738 -48.85 -15.01 -12.18
CA LEU A 738 -48.70 -13.71 -12.86
C LEU A 738 -48.70 -13.83 -14.39
N GLY A 739 -48.19 -14.95 -14.93
CA GLY A 739 -47.90 -15.09 -16.36
C GLY A 739 -46.71 -14.25 -16.82
N LYS A 740 -46.12 -14.61 -17.97
CA LYS A 740 -44.81 -14.10 -18.44
C LYS A 740 -44.72 -12.56 -18.46
N ARG A 741 -45.73 -11.89 -19.02
CA ARG A 741 -45.74 -10.43 -19.22
C ARG A 741 -45.78 -9.66 -17.91
N ASN A 742 -46.71 -9.99 -17.03
CA ASN A 742 -46.91 -9.27 -15.77
C ASN A 742 -45.79 -9.62 -14.77
N PHE A 743 -45.29 -10.85 -14.81
CA PHE A 743 -44.10 -11.25 -14.06
C PHE A 743 -42.89 -10.37 -14.42
N ALA A 744 -42.53 -10.30 -15.70
CA ALA A 744 -41.38 -9.50 -16.13
C ALA A 744 -41.54 -8.01 -15.79
N ARG A 745 -42.74 -7.44 -15.99
CA ARG A 745 -43.02 -6.03 -15.68
C ARG A 745 -42.92 -5.70 -14.19
N ILE A 746 -43.46 -6.56 -13.32
CA ILE A 746 -43.43 -6.34 -11.87
C ILE A 746 -41.99 -6.39 -11.35
N PHE A 747 -41.19 -7.35 -11.82
CA PHE A 747 -39.79 -7.49 -11.39
C PHE A 747 -38.85 -6.46 -12.02
N ALA A 748 -39.22 -5.90 -13.19
CA ALA A 748 -38.51 -4.77 -13.79
C ALA A 748 -38.73 -3.44 -13.03
N LEU A 749 -39.69 -3.36 -12.09
CA LEU A 749 -39.83 -2.19 -11.22
C LEU A 749 -38.65 -2.11 -10.25
N SER A 750 -37.80 -1.09 -10.43
CA SER A 750 -36.62 -0.83 -9.60
C SER A 750 -36.94 -0.91 -8.09
N GLY A 751 -36.22 -1.78 -7.37
CA GLY A 751 -36.36 -1.97 -5.92
C GLY A 751 -37.34 -3.06 -5.49
N PHE A 752 -38.17 -3.60 -6.41
CA PHE A 752 -39.07 -4.71 -6.10
C PHE A 752 -38.28 -6.03 -5.89
N ALA A 753 -37.36 -6.35 -6.80
CA ALA A 753 -36.45 -7.49 -6.66
C ALA A 753 -35.61 -7.42 -5.37
N THR A 754 -35.28 -6.22 -4.89
CA THR A 754 -34.50 -6.00 -3.65
C THR A 754 -35.28 -6.28 -2.39
N ARG A 755 -36.61 -6.13 -2.42
CA ARG A 755 -37.47 -6.38 -1.26
C ARG A 755 -38.08 -7.78 -1.25
N ILE A 756 -37.98 -8.53 -2.34
CA ILE A 756 -38.65 -9.83 -2.45
C ILE A 756 -38.01 -10.90 -1.56
N CYS A 757 -36.74 -10.73 -1.20
CA CYS A 757 -36.07 -11.58 -0.22
C CYS A 757 -36.48 -11.24 1.24
N ASP A 758 -37.26 -10.17 1.46
CA ASP A 758 -37.90 -9.89 2.76
C ASP A 758 -39.16 -10.74 2.90
N THR A 759 -39.11 -11.71 3.81
CA THR A 759 -40.22 -12.64 4.11
C THR A 759 -41.52 -11.94 4.51
N LYS A 760 -41.48 -10.73 5.09
CA LYS A 760 -42.70 -9.94 5.41
C LYS A 760 -43.32 -9.34 4.15
N PHE A 761 -42.49 -8.90 3.21
CA PHE A 761 -42.95 -8.34 1.94
C PHE A 761 -43.56 -9.44 1.06
N ASP A 762 -42.91 -10.59 0.98
CA ASP A 762 -43.39 -11.77 0.26
C ASP A 762 -44.79 -12.23 0.72
N ARG A 763 -45.01 -12.37 2.03
CA ARG A 763 -46.33 -12.76 2.60
C ARG A 763 -47.44 -11.77 2.22
N ARG A 764 -47.15 -10.46 2.19
CA ARG A 764 -48.12 -9.42 1.81
C ARG A 764 -48.51 -9.50 0.34
N ILE A 765 -47.55 -9.78 -0.55
CA ILE A 765 -47.83 -9.93 -1.97
C ILE A 765 -48.59 -11.23 -2.26
N ASN A 766 -48.26 -12.33 -1.59
CA ASN A 766 -49.03 -13.57 -1.70
C ASN A 766 -50.49 -13.36 -1.29
N ALA A 767 -50.76 -12.63 -0.20
CA ALA A 767 -52.12 -12.28 0.20
C ALA A 767 -52.87 -11.43 -0.86
N LEU A 768 -52.17 -10.50 -1.53
CA LEU A 768 -52.71 -9.69 -2.62
C LEU A 768 -53.00 -10.52 -3.89
N LEU A 769 -52.10 -11.45 -4.23
CA LEU A 769 -52.27 -12.38 -5.36
C LEU A 769 -53.49 -13.29 -5.19
N HIS A 770 -53.82 -13.67 -3.96
CA HIS A 770 -55.01 -14.47 -3.65
C HIS A 770 -56.32 -13.67 -3.64
N THR A 771 -56.27 -12.35 -3.45
CA THR A 771 -57.46 -11.50 -3.34
C THR A 771 -57.85 -10.79 -4.63
N LEU A 772 -56.89 -10.55 -5.53
CA LEU A 772 -57.13 -9.89 -6.80
C LEU A 772 -57.34 -10.92 -7.92
N VAL A 773 -58.58 -11.04 -8.41
CA VAL A 773 -58.93 -11.92 -9.55
C VAL A 773 -58.39 -11.36 -10.88
N ASP A 774 -58.20 -10.05 -10.97
CA ASP A 774 -57.68 -9.37 -12.16
C ASP A 774 -56.18 -9.04 -12.04
N ARG A 775 -55.40 -9.63 -12.95
CA ARG A 775 -53.94 -9.55 -13.01
C ARG A 775 -53.41 -8.16 -13.37
N ASP A 776 -54.18 -7.34 -14.09
CA ASP A 776 -53.78 -5.97 -14.46
C ASP A 776 -54.10 -4.95 -13.35
N LEU A 777 -55.08 -5.27 -12.50
CA LEU A 777 -55.40 -4.51 -11.30
C LEU A 777 -54.27 -4.59 -10.25
N LEU A 778 -53.62 -5.76 -10.12
CA LEU A 778 -52.46 -5.96 -9.23
C LEU A 778 -51.27 -5.08 -9.65
N TYR A 779 -50.95 -5.04 -10.95
CA TYR A 779 -49.89 -4.17 -11.47
C TYR A 779 -50.20 -2.69 -11.16
N THR A 780 -51.45 -2.27 -11.38
CA THR A 780 -51.91 -0.91 -11.07
C THR A 780 -51.83 -0.60 -9.56
N HIS A 781 -52.15 -1.57 -8.69
CA HIS A 781 -52.05 -1.43 -7.24
C HIS A 781 -50.59 -1.30 -6.77
N LEU A 782 -49.69 -2.13 -7.29
CA LEU A 782 -48.26 -2.08 -6.97
C LEU A 782 -47.60 -0.78 -7.47
N TYR A 783 -48.02 -0.30 -8.66
CA TYR A 783 -47.58 0.98 -9.20
C TYR A 783 -48.10 2.16 -8.36
N LYS A 784 -49.35 2.15 -7.92
CA LYS A 784 -49.90 3.13 -6.97
C LYS A 784 -49.23 3.07 -5.59
N TYR A 785 -48.77 1.89 -5.15
CA TYR A 785 -48.01 1.72 -3.91
C TYR A 785 -46.62 2.40 -3.98
N ARG A 786 -46.06 2.55 -5.19
CA ARG A 786 -44.86 3.36 -5.44
C ARG A 786 -45.17 4.87 -5.36
N GLY A 787 -46.33 5.30 -5.86
CA GLY A 787 -46.75 6.72 -5.83
C GLY A 787 -47.14 7.24 -4.43
N LYS A 788 -47.82 6.44 -3.61
CA LYS A 788 -48.26 6.85 -2.25
C LYS A 788 -47.14 6.92 -1.20
N LYS A 789 -45.89 6.61 -1.57
CA LYS A 789 -44.73 6.69 -0.67
C LYS A 789 -43.86 7.94 -0.89
N MET A 790 -44.43 9.01 -1.49
CA MET A 790 -43.88 10.37 -1.41
C MET A 790 -44.67 11.34 -0.51
N ASP A 791 -45.90 11.02 -0.07
CA ASP A 791 -46.68 11.90 0.82
C ASP A 791 -46.63 11.47 2.30
N ALA A 792 -45.79 10.49 2.65
CA ALA A 792 -45.66 9.98 4.03
C ALA A 792 -44.21 9.61 4.40
N LEU A 793 -43.28 10.47 3.98
CA LEU A 793 -41.92 10.71 4.45
C LEU A 793 -41.69 12.21 4.31
#